data_AF-D8M808-F1
#
_entry.id   AF-D8M808-F1
#
_cell.length_a   1.000
_cell.length_b   1.000
_cell.length_c   1.000
_cell.angle_alpha   90.00
_cell.angle_beta   90.00
_cell.angle_gamma   90.00
#
_symmetry.space_group_name_H-M   'P 1'
#
loop_
_entity.id
_entity.type
_entity.pdbx_description
1 polymer ?
#
loop_
_entity_poly.entity_id
_entity_poly.type
_entity_poly.pdbx_seq_one_letter_code
_entity_poly.pdbx_strand_id
1 'polypeptide(L)'
;MGVPTLFKWLAKKYPKSIMNCVEEFGTMVDGLYIPPDVSLPNPNGIEFDNFYIDMNGIIHNCSHNEGLDKVPETSKDTFENMFMYLDRLFEIVRPRKLIYLAVDGVAPRAKMNQQRSRRFSAFQERQDRKDAEDEIRSRMLAAGKKVPPPRTSSFDSNKITPGTEYMMEICDNLRWYIADRMSHNPAWQNVTVILSDGSVPGEGEHKIMDYIRRERAQPGYDPNTKHIIHGLDADLIMLGLATHEAYFYILREEVTSSTLQVTRCALCGSDGHLAAQCQGKKPQPRGALTRESKYMKQPLQILQLPVLREYLQGEFGLLERVISFPYDFEHVLDDIVLLCFLVGNDFLPRLPCLSIREGALDLLFNLYKSILPAERGYLTADGGKIDLPRLHRIFEELAKVEGEILRRRRWINRDNQQRARAARTDHLLKAPEVKLPVKRNREEISLENEDEDDDDQNGGDFDKETAVDSEDSAKEKKAANLAAAVTDALFAEQTAKIDADAAANQNQDTNPSDGNTNPSGGNGETASSALSAEEKDKIEMEYFSLEFLKEWKKRNTDDSVQDTIRLGEEGWKQRYYREKFCRKPGDRLDGAFYRSICTSYVEGLRWIMLYYYKGCPSWDWFFPFHFAPCASTLAEFSYEATPFKEGKPFRPLDQLMANQPPGCAYLLPKPFQELMTSPNSPIRDFYPKRIEYDTDGLPFRWLWTALISFIDKDRLLAAIDSVMDQLTPADLIRNHVGVDLLCVRRSIPEVQPKESETKTMGLILKAYDDCRQDTLALQVMRLLQIIWEAEGIDIPLMVYNVTPARTSTEDKVMGGIIECVPNSDSRDNLGKKGFTTLKSYYESLFGREDGEKYEMGLRRFIRSSAAYAVACYILWVKDRHNGNLMIDNNGNLIHIDFGFLLGTSPGGNIGFEKAAFKLSKEMFTLLGGKIDAPAFQEFLDLTVEAFLCIRKYWSQICSLVDCMSDSGLPCFLPDTLVNLKKRFTPDLCEMQAAKGMYDRVGGVWGDVSCSRLIQKKSLRRFCTMVFR
;
A
#
# COMPACT_ATOMS: atom_id res chain seq x y z
N MET A 1 -4.08 11.84 -14.22
CA MET A 1 -3.42 13.14 -13.96
C MET A 1 -2.06 12.83 -13.36
N GLY A 2 -0.98 13.50 -13.75
CA GLY A 2 0.31 13.26 -13.10
C GLY A 2 0.47 14.20 -11.91
N VAL A 3 1.01 13.69 -10.79
CA VAL A 3 1.42 14.50 -9.62
C VAL A 3 2.09 15.82 -10.01
N PRO A 4 3.10 15.83 -10.91
CA PRO A 4 3.76 17.07 -11.29
C PRO A 4 2.86 18.02 -12.08
N THR A 5 1.89 17.50 -12.83
CA THR A 5 1.03 18.32 -13.70
C THR A 5 -0.05 19.06 -12.92
N LEU A 6 -0.73 18.38 -11.98
CA LEU A 6 -1.72 19.05 -11.13
C LEU A 6 -1.05 20.06 -10.21
N PHE A 7 0.04 19.66 -9.55
CA PHE A 7 0.77 20.55 -8.66
C PHE A 7 1.35 21.76 -9.41
N LYS A 8 1.92 21.60 -10.61
CA LYS A 8 2.42 22.74 -11.42
C LYS A 8 1.28 23.71 -11.78
N TRP A 9 0.10 23.20 -12.14
CA TRP A 9 -1.07 24.04 -12.40
C TRP A 9 -1.51 24.80 -11.14
N LEU A 10 -1.60 24.09 -10.00
CA LEU A 10 -1.97 24.67 -8.71
C LEU A 10 -0.97 25.74 -8.26
N ALA A 11 0.33 25.44 -8.31
CA ALA A 11 1.39 26.37 -7.93
C ALA A 11 1.40 27.62 -8.79
N LYS A 12 1.08 27.49 -10.09
CA LYS A 12 0.96 28.63 -10.99
C LYS A 12 -0.28 29.48 -10.68
N LYS A 13 -1.44 28.85 -10.41
CA LYS A 13 -2.71 29.55 -10.23
C LYS A 13 -2.89 30.12 -8.81
N TYR A 14 -2.41 29.40 -7.80
CA TYR A 14 -2.58 29.72 -6.38
C TYR A 14 -1.22 29.72 -5.64
N PRO A 15 -0.25 30.55 -6.05
CA PRO A 15 1.14 30.45 -5.60
C PRO A 15 1.32 30.62 -4.08
N LYS A 16 0.50 31.46 -3.42
CA LYS A 16 0.61 31.68 -1.96
C LYS A 16 0.13 30.51 -1.12
N SER A 17 -0.54 29.52 -1.71
CA SER A 17 -0.90 28.29 -1.00
C SER A 17 0.32 27.41 -0.70
N ILE A 18 1.47 27.68 -1.31
CA ILE A 18 2.69 26.89 -1.13
C ILE A 18 3.72 27.72 -0.36
N MET A 19 4.35 27.12 0.63
CA MET A 19 5.49 27.68 1.35
C MET A 19 6.65 26.69 1.39
N ASN A 20 7.88 27.20 1.39
CA ASN A 20 9.07 26.37 1.61
C ASN A 20 9.23 26.06 3.11
N CYS A 21 9.65 24.84 3.44
CA CYS A 21 9.93 24.47 4.81
C CYS A 21 11.19 25.15 5.32
N VAL A 22 11.14 25.61 6.56
CA VAL A 22 12.30 26.00 7.36
C VAL A 22 12.68 24.81 8.22
N GLU A 23 13.91 24.32 8.02
CA GLU A 23 14.46 23.19 8.78
C GLU A 23 15.53 23.70 9.75
N GLU A 24 15.42 23.32 11.02
CA GLU A 24 16.50 23.46 12.00
C GLU A 24 17.31 22.17 12.01
N PHE A 25 18.62 22.28 11.79
CA PHE A 25 19.51 21.13 11.80
C PHE A 25 20.07 20.89 13.20
N GLY A 26 20.13 19.62 13.61
CA GLY A 26 20.81 19.21 14.83
C GLY A 26 22.34 19.37 14.74
N THR A 27 23.02 19.10 15.85
CA THR A 27 24.48 19.23 15.95
C THR A 27 25.15 17.87 16.11
N MET A 28 26.29 17.67 15.45
CA MET A 28 27.14 16.50 15.66
C MET A 28 28.05 16.75 16.87
N VAL A 29 27.98 15.88 17.88
CA VAL A 29 28.85 15.90 19.06
C VAL A 29 29.46 14.52 19.23
N ASP A 30 30.79 14.42 19.20
CA ASP A 30 31.55 13.16 19.30
C ASP A 30 31.11 12.05 18.31
N GLY A 31 30.66 12.46 17.12
CA GLY A 31 30.15 11.53 16.09
C GLY A 31 28.70 11.08 16.29
N LEU A 32 28.02 11.55 17.35
CA LEU A 32 26.59 11.35 17.58
C LEU A 32 25.79 12.57 17.11
N TYR A 33 24.70 12.34 16.37
CA TYR A 33 23.76 13.39 16.00
C TYR A 33 22.85 13.71 17.18
N ILE A 34 22.90 14.95 17.66
CA ILE A 34 21.95 15.49 18.63
C ILE A 34 20.88 16.26 17.86
N PRO A 35 19.62 15.80 17.84
CA PRO A 35 18.54 16.48 17.14
C PRO A 35 18.25 17.86 17.74
N PRO A 36 17.64 18.78 16.97
CA PRO A 36 17.19 20.06 17.50
C PRO A 36 16.15 19.85 18.62
N ASP A 37 16.03 20.82 19.54
CA ASP A 37 15.01 20.77 20.58
C ASP A 37 13.61 21.03 19.97
N VAL A 38 12.93 19.95 19.61
CA VAL A 38 11.59 20.00 19.03
C VAL A 38 10.50 20.41 20.01
N SER A 39 10.80 20.58 21.31
CA SER A 39 9.84 21.15 22.26
C SER A 39 9.65 22.66 22.06
N LEU A 40 10.60 23.31 21.39
CA LEU A 40 10.50 24.72 21.01
C LEU A 40 9.43 24.93 19.91
N PRO A 41 8.93 26.17 19.76
CA PRO A 41 8.00 26.52 18.70
C PRO A 41 8.52 26.09 17.32
N ASN A 42 7.62 25.63 16.46
CA ASN A 42 7.98 25.18 15.12
C ASN A 42 8.51 26.36 14.28
N PRO A 43 9.71 26.25 13.68
CA PRO A 43 10.34 27.35 12.93
C PRO A 43 9.55 27.76 11.67
N ASN A 44 8.62 26.93 11.20
CA ASN A 44 7.72 27.24 10.09
C ASN A 44 6.61 28.23 10.48
N GLY A 45 6.49 28.61 11.76
CA GLY A 45 5.44 29.48 12.27
C GLY A 45 4.07 28.82 12.41
N ILE A 46 3.98 27.51 12.17
CA ILE A 46 2.77 26.71 12.25
C ILE A 46 3.04 25.51 13.16
N GLU A 47 2.26 25.40 14.24
CA GLU A 47 2.23 24.20 15.08
C GLU A 47 1.29 23.15 14.48
N PHE A 48 1.63 21.88 14.61
CA PHE A 48 0.82 20.77 14.11
C PHE A 48 0.42 19.84 15.26
N ASP A 49 -0.86 19.51 15.35
CA ASP A 49 -1.36 18.57 16.35
C ASP A 49 -1.09 17.13 15.92
N ASN A 50 -1.53 16.80 14.70
CA ASN A 50 -1.53 15.44 14.19
C ASN A 50 -0.71 15.36 12.89
N PHE A 51 0.28 14.48 12.89
CA PHE A 51 1.12 14.20 11.74
C PHE A 51 0.78 12.82 11.15
N TYR A 52 0.40 12.80 9.88
CA TYR A 52 0.05 11.60 9.13
C TYR A 52 1.13 11.32 8.09
N ILE A 53 1.52 10.06 7.95
CA ILE A 53 2.60 9.66 7.03
C ILE A 53 2.08 8.53 6.15
N ASP A 54 2.01 8.79 4.84
CA ASP A 54 1.92 7.72 3.86
C ASP A 54 3.32 7.10 3.67
N MET A 55 3.48 5.91 4.24
CA MET A 55 4.76 5.21 4.26
C MET A 55 5.19 4.71 2.89
N ASN A 56 4.28 4.50 1.94
CA ASN A 56 4.63 3.87 0.68
C ASN A 56 5.58 4.75 -0.15
N GLY A 57 5.36 6.06 -0.19
CA GLY A 57 6.29 7.01 -0.81
C GLY A 57 7.69 6.95 -0.19
N ILE A 58 7.76 6.89 1.14
CA ILE A 58 9.04 6.80 1.89
C ILE A 58 9.75 5.47 1.62
N ILE A 59 9.02 4.34 1.64
CA ILE A 59 9.58 3.01 1.36
C ILE A 59 10.16 3.01 -0.05
N HIS A 60 9.40 3.46 -1.06
CA HIS A 60 9.90 3.57 -2.43
C HIS A 60 11.18 4.41 -2.51
N ASN A 61 11.18 5.59 -1.90
CA ASN A 61 12.31 6.49 -1.99
C ASN A 61 13.56 5.94 -1.28
N CYS A 62 13.38 5.33 -0.11
CA CYS A 62 14.47 4.79 0.68
C CYS A 62 15.01 3.46 0.13
N SER A 63 14.24 2.72 -0.67
CA SER A 63 14.67 1.48 -1.32
C SER A 63 15.47 1.72 -2.62
N HIS A 64 15.15 2.75 -3.42
CA HIS A 64 15.72 2.89 -4.77
C HIS A 64 15.76 4.30 -5.39
N ASN A 65 15.52 5.39 -4.65
CA ASN A 65 15.52 6.74 -5.22
C ASN A 65 16.88 7.08 -5.88
N GLU A 66 16.81 7.70 -7.05
CA GLU A 66 17.97 8.15 -7.80
C GLU A 66 18.76 9.28 -7.09
N GLY A 67 18.11 10.02 -6.19
CA GLY A 67 18.72 11.06 -5.36
C GLY A 67 19.45 10.57 -4.12
N LEU A 68 19.47 9.25 -3.84
CA LEU A 68 20.29 8.69 -2.78
C LEU A 68 21.77 8.73 -3.21
N ASP A 69 22.62 9.33 -2.36
CA ASP A 69 24.08 9.28 -2.58
C ASP A 69 24.62 7.83 -2.49
N LYS A 70 23.84 6.93 -1.89
CA LYS A 70 24.13 5.52 -1.70
C LYS A 70 22.86 4.69 -1.89
N VAL A 71 22.86 3.79 -2.87
CA VAL A 71 21.77 2.82 -3.06
C VAL A 71 21.86 1.75 -1.98
N PRO A 72 20.76 1.39 -1.29
CA PRO A 72 20.76 0.32 -0.28
C PRO A 72 21.26 -1.01 -0.88
N GLU A 73 22.16 -1.71 -0.19
CA GLU A 73 22.61 -3.04 -0.60
C GLU A 73 21.78 -4.14 0.07
N THR A 74 21.28 -3.86 1.27
CA THR A 74 20.52 -4.77 2.11
C THR A 74 19.17 -4.20 2.53
N SER A 75 18.24 -5.06 2.98
CA SER A 75 17.01 -4.60 3.63
C SER A 75 17.31 -3.72 4.85
N LYS A 76 18.39 -4.04 5.59
CA LYS A 76 18.82 -3.26 6.76
C LYS A 76 19.18 -1.82 6.41
N ASP A 77 19.94 -1.60 5.34
CA ASP A 77 20.26 -0.25 4.86
C ASP A 77 18.98 0.53 4.51
N THR A 78 17.99 -0.17 3.93
CA THR A 78 16.70 0.46 3.62
C THR A 78 15.96 0.88 4.89
N PHE A 79 15.97 0.06 5.94
CA PHE A 79 15.34 0.39 7.22
C PHE A 79 16.03 1.57 7.90
N GLU A 80 17.37 1.60 7.92
CA GLU A 80 18.13 2.73 8.46
C GLU A 80 17.84 4.03 7.70
N ASN A 81 17.73 3.96 6.38
CA ASN A 81 17.32 5.10 5.54
C ASN A 81 15.93 5.61 5.90
N MET A 82 14.96 4.70 6.03
CA MET A 82 13.59 5.04 6.39
C MET A 82 13.53 5.71 7.76
N PHE A 83 14.19 5.14 8.77
CA PHE A 83 14.18 5.67 10.13
C PHE A 83 14.78 7.07 10.18
N MET A 84 15.90 7.29 9.48
CA MET A 84 16.51 8.60 9.46
C MET A 84 15.68 9.64 8.70
N TYR A 85 14.97 9.23 7.64
CA TYR A 85 14.03 10.10 6.94
C TYR A 85 12.81 10.44 7.81
N LEU A 86 12.24 9.45 8.52
CA LEU A 86 11.15 9.66 9.45
C LEU A 86 11.54 10.60 10.60
N ASP A 87 12.75 10.46 11.14
CA ASP A 87 13.29 11.39 12.15
C ASP A 87 13.37 12.82 11.61
N ARG A 88 13.87 13.01 10.39
CA ARG A 88 13.89 14.33 9.74
C ARG A 88 12.48 14.91 9.62
N LEU A 89 11.51 14.14 9.11
CA LEU A 89 10.13 14.62 8.97
C LEU A 89 9.53 14.98 10.34
N PHE A 90 9.80 14.19 11.37
CA PHE A 90 9.37 14.48 12.73
C PHE A 90 9.99 15.78 13.28
N GLU A 91 11.30 16.01 13.04
CA GLU A 91 12.02 17.23 13.43
C GLU A 91 11.44 18.51 12.77
N ILE A 92 10.96 18.39 11.53
CA ILE A 92 10.34 19.48 10.75
C ILE A 92 8.91 19.75 11.24
N VAL A 93 8.12 18.69 11.42
CA VAL A 93 6.68 18.81 11.71
C VAL A 93 6.44 19.10 13.19
N ARG A 94 7.19 18.48 14.10
CA ARG A 94 7.04 18.61 15.57
C ARG A 94 5.60 18.37 16.04
N PRO A 95 5.00 17.20 15.75
CA PRO A 95 3.61 16.93 16.13
C PRO A 95 3.41 17.00 17.65
N ARG A 96 2.31 17.62 18.07
CA ARG A 96 2.01 17.86 19.50
C ARG A 96 1.11 16.82 20.15
N LYS A 97 0.33 16.06 19.36
CA LYS A 97 -0.66 15.10 19.87
C LYS A 97 -0.50 13.70 19.27
N LEU A 98 -0.40 13.59 17.94
CA LEU A 98 -0.48 12.31 17.23
C LEU A 98 0.57 12.18 16.12
N ILE A 99 1.12 10.97 15.97
CA ILE A 99 1.73 10.47 14.74
C ILE A 99 0.92 9.26 14.26
N TYR A 100 0.51 9.27 13.00
CA TYR A 100 -0.16 8.15 12.34
C TYR A 100 0.68 7.70 11.16
N LEU A 101 1.25 6.48 11.23
CA LEU A 101 2.01 5.88 10.15
C LEU A 101 1.12 4.88 9.40
N ALA A 102 0.86 5.14 8.13
CA ALA A 102 0.01 4.31 7.28
C ALA A 102 0.85 3.64 6.19
N VAL A 103 0.94 2.31 6.25
CA VAL A 103 1.50 1.49 5.17
C VAL A 103 0.37 1.00 4.29
N ASP A 104 0.49 1.00 2.96
CA ASP A 104 -0.59 0.46 2.11
C ASP A 104 -0.90 -0.99 2.50
N GLY A 105 -2.18 -1.29 2.67
CA GLY A 105 -2.72 -2.64 2.74
C GLY A 105 -3.37 -3.07 1.43
N VAL A 106 -4.22 -4.10 1.49
CA VAL A 106 -4.98 -4.54 0.32
C VAL A 106 -5.93 -3.44 -0.14
N ALA A 107 -5.83 -3.04 -1.40
CA ALA A 107 -6.61 -1.96 -1.98
C ALA A 107 -7.93 -2.49 -2.60
N PRO A 108 -8.93 -1.63 -2.83
CA PRO A 108 -10.13 -2.00 -3.58
C PRO A 108 -9.80 -2.43 -5.01
N ARG A 109 -10.64 -3.28 -5.61
CA ARG A 109 -10.40 -3.82 -6.97
C ARG A 109 -10.26 -2.73 -8.04
N ALA A 110 -10.96 -1.61 -7.89
CA ALA A 110 -10.80 -0.43 -8.72
C ALA A 110 -9.33 0.03 -8.80
N LYS A 111 -8.65 0.15 -7.65
CA LYS A 111 -7.22 0.49 -7.58
C LYS A 111 -6.32 -0.66 -8.04
N MET A 112 -6.67 -1.90 -7.70
CA MET A 112 -5.86 -3.07 -8.04
C MET A 112 -5.58 -3.19 -9.54
N ASN A 113 -6.56 -2.85 -10.40
CA ASN A 113 -6.35 -2.86 -11.85
C ASN A 113 -5.29 -1.85 -12.30
N GLN A 114 -5.28 -0.64 -11.71
CA GLN A 114 -4.25 0.36 -11.95
C GLN A 114 -2.88 -0.13 -11.46
N GLN A 115 -2.82 -0.70 -10.25
CA GLN A 115 -1.58 -1.26 -9.72
C GLN A 115 -1.04 -2.40 -10.59
N ARG A 116 -1.91 -3.30 -11.05
CA ARG A 116 -1.56 -4.39 -11.96
C ARG A 116 -0.99 -3.87 -13.27
N SER A 117 -1.65 -2.91 -13.89
CA SER A 117 -1.18 -2.26 -15.12
C SER A 117 0.22 -1.67 -14.94
N ARG A 118 0.46 -0.93 -13.85
CA ARG A 118 1.76 -0.37 -13.50
C ARG A 118 2.84 -1.44 -13.30
N ARG A 119 2.54 -2.51 -12.57
CA ARG A 119 3.50 -3.59 -12.25
C ARG A 119 3.90 -4.41 -13.48
N PHE A 120 2.94 -4.75 -14.34
CA PHE A 120 3.24 -5.42 -15.61
C PHE A 120 4.06 -4.52 -16.53
N SER A 121 3.72 -3.22 -16.58
CA SER A 121 4.45 -2.26 -17.42
C SER A 121 5.90 -2.09 -16.94
N ALA A 122 6.10 -1.85 -15.65
CA ALA A 122 7.42 -1.71 -15.04
C ALA A 122 8.26 -2.99 -15.18
N PHE A 123 7.64 -4.17 -15.03
CA PHE A 123 8.34 -5.44 -15.23
C PHE A 123 8.80 -5.61 -16.68
N GLN A 124 7.92 -5.37 -17.65
CA GLN A 124 8.27 -5.50 -19.06
C GLN A 124 9.30 -4.44 -19.49
N GLU A 125 9.21 -3.21 -18.96
CA GLU A 125 10.23 -2.18 -19.19
C GLU A 125 11.61 -2.61 -18.68
N ARG A 126 11.70 -3.22 -17.48
CA ARG A 126 12.95 -3.78 -16.95
C ARG A 126 13.48 -4.92 -17.83
N GLN A 127 12.60 -5.79 -18.34
CA GLN A 127 12.99 -6.85 -19.27
C GLN A 127 13.52 -6.28 -20.58
N ASP A 128 12.77 -5.36 -21.20
CA ASP A 128 13.16 -4.74 -22.48
C ASP A 128 14.48 -3.97 -22.33
N ARG A 129 14.76 -3.39 -21.15
CA ARG A 129 16.04 -2.75 -20.82
C ARG A 129 17.18 -3.76 -20.80
N LYS A 130 16.97 -4.87 -20.09
CA LYS A 130 17.95 -5.95 -19.96
C LYS A 130 18.22 -6.60 -21.32
N ASP A 131 17.18 -6.91 -22.08
CA ASP A 131 17.29 -7.49 -23.42
C ASP A 131 18.08 -6.56 -24.35
N ALA A 132 17.85 -5.25 -24.30
CA ALA A 132 18.63 -4.27 -25.04
C ALA A 132 20.11 -4.24 -24.62
N GLU A 133 20.38 -4.25 -23.30
CA GLU A 133 21.75 -4.26 -22.78
C GLU A 133 22.50 -5.54 -23.18
N ASP A 134 21.88 -6.71 -23.00
CA ASP A 134 22.46 -8.03 -23.29
C ASP A 134 22.74 -8.20 -24.79
N GLU A 135 21.88 -7.67 -25.67
CA GLU A 135 22.09 -7.69 -27.12
C GLU A 135 23.31 -6.85 -27.52
N ILE A 136 23.38 -5.59 -27.07
CA ILE A 136 24.51 -4.70 -27.38
C ILE A 136 25.81 -5.26 -26.79
N ARG A 137 25.76 -5.77 -25.55
CA ARG A 137 26.90 -6.39 -24.87
C ARG A 137 27.42 -7.60 -25.66
N SER A 138 26.54 -8.50 -26.08
CA SER A 138 26.90 -9.69 -26.85
C SER A 138 27.53 -9.32 -28.20
N ARG A 139 26.93 -8.34 -28.90
CA ARG A 139 27.44 -7.83 -30.19
C ARG A 139 28.84 -7.22 -30.07
N MET A 140 29.08 -6.42 -29.03
CA MET A 140 30.36 -5.75 -28.82
C MET A 140 31.46 -6.71 -28.35
N LEU A 141 31.13 -7.64 -27.45
CA LEU A 141 32.07 -8.70 -27.02
C LEU A 141 32.47 -9.59 -28.21
N ALA A 142 31.52 -9.95 -29.08
CA ALA A 142 31.81 -10.70 -30.30
C ALA A 142 32.74 -9.94 -31.27
N ALA A 143 32.70 -8.60 -31.25
CA ALA A 143 33.61 -7.73 -32.01
C ALA A 143 34.95 -7.47 -31.30
N GLY A 144 35.22 -8.12 -30.16
CA GLY A 144 36.45 -7.92 -29.39
C GLY A 144 36.57 -6.54 -28.71
N LYS A 145 35.46 -5.80 -28.61
CA LYS A 145 35.40 -4.47 -27.98
C LYS A 145 35.15 -4.59 -26.48
N LYS A 146 35.65 -3.65 -25.68
CA LYS A 146 35.29 -3.53 -24.26
C LYS A 146 33.85 -3.09 -24.10
N VAL A 147 33.22 -3.63 -23.07
CA VAL A 147 31.87 -3.30 -22.64
C VAL A 147 31.89 -2.88 -21.17
N PRO A 148 30.98 -1.99 -20.73
CA PRO A 148 30.86 -1.66 -19.31
C PRO A 148 30.55 -2.92 -18.49
N PRO A 149 30.92 -2.98 -17.20
CA PRO A 149 30.47 -4.06 -16.33
C PRO A 149 28.93 -4.12 -16.31
N PRO A 150 28.32 -5.32 -16.11
CA PRO A 150 26.89 -5.42 -15.94
C PRO A 150 26.43 -4.54 -14.79
N ARG A 151 25.31 -3.85 -14.96
CA ARG A 151 24.69 -3.14 -13.85
C ARG A 151 24.33 -4.15 -12.76
N THR A 152 24.65 -3.82 -11.50
CA THR A 152 24.15 -4.59 -10.37
C THR A 152 22.63 -4.60 -10.38
N SER A 153 22.01 -5.72 -9.98
CA SER A 153 20.55 -5.87 -9.96
C SER A 153 19.91 -4.72 -9.18
N SER A 154 19.05 -3.94 -9.84
CA SER A 154 18.25 -2.91 -9.19
C SER A 154 17.24 -3.54 -8.23
N PHE A 155 16.90 -2.84 -7.15
CA PHE A 155 15.82 -3.24 -6.25
C PHE A 155 14.52 -3.50 -7.05
N ASP A 156 13.86 -4.63 -6.77
CA ASP A 156 12.57 -4.92 -7.38
C ASP A 156 11.45 -4.21 -6.61
N SER A 157 10.99 -3.08 -7.16
CA SER A 157 9.87 -2.30 -6.61
C SER A 157 8.58 -3.10 -6.41
N ASN A 158 8.40 -4.24 -7.11
CA ASN A 158 7.23 -5.10 -6.91
C ASN A 158 7.22 -5.81 -5.55
N LYS A 159 8.35 -5.79 -4.82
CA LYS A 159 8.42 -6.19 -3.40
C LYS A 159 7.60 -5.28 -2.50
N ILE A 160 7.38 -4.03 -2.89
CA ILE A 160 6.58 -3.04 -2.14
C ILE A 160 5.11 -3.30 -2.46
N THR A 161 4.56 -4.34 -1.85
CA THR A 161 3.17 -4.77 -1.99
C THR A 161 2.75 -5.58 -0.77
N PRO A 162 1.56 -5.35 -0.20
CA PRO A 162 1.02 -6.16 0.88
C PRO A 162 1.13 -7.67 0.62
N GLY A 163 1.53 -8.44 1.63
CA GLY A 163 1.65 -9.90 1.57
C GLY A 163 3.02 -10.42 1.09
N THR A 164 3.93 -9.55 0.64
CA THR A 164 5.32 -9.95 0.38
C THR A 164 6.07 -10.12 1.70
N GLU A 165 7.06 -11.00 1.73
CA GLU A 165 7.96 -11.15 2.88
C GLU A 165 8.67 -9.82 3.20
N TYR A 166 9.04 -9.05 2.17
CA TYR A 166 9.67 -7.74 2.33
C TYR A 166 8.76 -6.74 3.07
N MET A 167 7.46 -6.69 2.77
CA MET A 167 6.54 -5.81 3.49
C MET A 167 6.29 -6.28 4.93
N MET A 168 6.36 -7.58 5.21
CA MET A 168 6.32 -8.09 6.59
C MET A 168 7.56 -7.61 7.37
N GLU A 169 8.75 -7.71 6.79
CA GLU A 169 9.98 -7.18 7.40
C GLU A 169 9.87 -5.68 7.65
N ILE A 170 9.35 -4.89 6.70
CA ILE A 170 9.11 -3.46 6.87
C ILE A 170 8.20 -3.19 8.07
N CYS A 171 7.09 -3.91 8.19
CA CYS A 171 6.13 -3.73 9.29
C CYS A 171 6.74 -4.08 10.64
N ASP A 172 7.50 -5.18 10.73
CA ASP A 172 8.20 -5.58 11.96
C ASP A 172 9.24 -4.54 12.39
N ASN A 173 10.00 -4.00 11.43
CA ASN A 173 11.00 -2.97 11.68
C ASN A 173 10.38 -1.62 12.07
N LEU A 174 9.23 -1.25 11.51
CA LEU A 174 8.48 -0.06 11.93
C LEU A 174 7.97 -0.19 13.37
N ARG A 175 7.48 -1.37 13.78
CA ARG A 175 7.09 -1.62 15.18
C ARG A 175 8.29 -1.45 16.12
N TRP A 176 9.45 -1.99 15.74
CA TRP A 176 10.69 -1.79 16.50
C TRP A 176 11.09 -0.32 16.59
N TYR A 177 11.08 0.41 15.45
CA TYR A 177 11.42 1.83 15.40
C TYR A 177 10.53 2.68 16.31
N ILE A 178 9.21 2.46 16.27
CA ILE A 178 8.27 3.16 17.14
C ILE A 178 8.59 2.87 18.61
N ALA A 179 8.78 1.59 18.96
CA ALA A 179 9.10 1.19 20.33
C ALA A 179 10.42 1.81 20.82
N ASP A 180 11.44 1.84 19.97
CA ASP A 180 12.73 2.47 20.25
C ASP A 180 12.60 3.98 20.47
N ARG A 181 11.94 4.70 19.55
CA ARG A 181 11.74 6.15 19.66
C ARG A 181 10.92 6.51 20.89
N MET A 182 9.83 5.81 21.16
CA MET A 182 9.02 6.07 22.37
C MET A 182 9.78 5.79 23.67
N SER A 183 10.73 4.85 23.66
CA SER A 183 11.52 4.48 24.84
C SER A 183 12.69 5.45 25.07
N HIS A 184 13.37 5.87 24.00
CA HIS A 184 14.67 6.53 24.08
C HIS A 184 14.69 7.98 23.58
N ASN A 185 13.71 8.43 22.80
CA ASN A 185 13.62 9.80 22.30
C ASN A 185 12.63 10.63 23.13
N PRO A 186 13.07 11.62 23.94
CA PRO A 186 12.20 12.44 24.78
C PRO A 186 11.06 13.13 24.02
N ALA A 187 11.28 13.51 22.76
CA ALA A 187 10.28 14.19 21.96
C ALA A 187 9.08 13.29 21.60
N TRP A 188 9.29 11.98 21.49
CA TRP A 188 8.25 11.01 21.17
C TRP A 188 7.45 10.59 22.41
N GLN A 189 7.91 10.94 23.61
CA GLN A 189 7.33 10.44 24.87
C GLN A 189 5.96 11.03 25.19
N ASN A 190 5.60 12.18 24.62
CA ASN A 190 4.34 12.89 24.86
C ASN A 190 3.38 12.83 23.66
N VAL A 191 3.69 12.03 22.64
CA VAL A 191 2.91 11.93 21.41
C VAL A 191 2.30 10.53 21.32
N THR A 192 1.03 10.45 20.94
CA THR A 192 0.37 9.17 20.65
C THR A 192 0.86 8.68 19.29
N VAL A 193 1.18 7.40 19.17
CA VAL A 193 1.61 6.82 17.88
C VAL A 193 0.62 5.73 17.46
N ILE A 194 0.11 5.82 16.24
CA ILE A 194 -0.70 4.78 15.61
C ILE A 194 0.06 4.23 14.40
N LEU A 195 0.21 2.91 14.33
CA LEU A 195 0.72 2.21 13.16
C LEU A 195 -0.42 1.42 12.52
N SER A 196 -0.79 1.83 11.31
CA SER A 196 -1.68 1.07 10.43
C SER A 196 -0.82 0.34 9.40
N ASP A 197 -0.42 -0.89 9.72
CA ASP A 197 0.54 -1.66 8.92
C ASP A 197 -0.09 -2.25 7.64
N GLY A 198 0.74 -2.94 6.84
CA GLY A 198 0.33 -3.49 5.54
C GLY A 198 -0.64 -4.67 5.61
N SER A 199 -0.94 -5.19 6.81
CA SER A 199 -1.97 -6.22 7.01
C SER A 199 -3.38 -5.63 7.17
N VAL A 200 -3.49 -4.33 7.47
CA VAL A 200 -4.77 -3.61 7.57
C VAL A 200 -5.22 -3.18 6.16
N PRO A 201 -6.37 -3.65 5.64
CA PRO A 201 -6.84 -3.31 4.30
C PRO A 201 -7.08 -1.81 4.10
N GLY A 202 -6.87 -1.34 2.88
CA GLY A 202 -6.98 0.06 2.48
C GLY A 202 -5.63 0.67 2.08
N GLU A 203 -5.69 1.62 1.15
CA GLU A 203 -4.54 2.47 0.78
C GLU A 203 -4.17 3.38 1.96
N GLY A 204 -2.89 3.69 2.16
CA GLY A 204 -2.37 4.43 3.30
C GLY A 204 -3.06 5.78 3.46
N GLU A 205 -3.17 6.54 2.36
CA GLU A 205 -3.90 7.82 2.33
C GLU A 205 -5.37 7.67 2.74
N HIS A 206 -6.07 6.62 2.29
CA HIS A 206 -7.47 6.41 2.64
C HIS A 206 -7.66 5.92 4.08
N LYS A 207 -6.73 5.13 4.63
CA LYS A 207 -6.74 4.75 6.05
C LYS A 207 -6.59 5.98 6.95
N ILE A 208 -5.72 6.91 6.57
CA ILE A 208 -5.57 8.21 7.25
C ILE A 208 -6.87 9.00 7.19
N MET A 209 -7.49 9.11 6.01
CA MET A 209 -8.70 9.91 5.84
C MET A 209 -9.91 9.28 6.57
N ASP A 210 -9.99 7.95 6.59
CA ASP A 210 -10.97 7.21 7.41
C ASP A 210 -10.77 7.47 8.91
N TYR A 211 -9.53 7.57 9.38
CA TYR A 211 -9.24 7.94 10.77
C TYR A 211 -9.70 9.37 11.08
N ILE A 212 -9.34 10.36 10.25
CA ILE A 212 -9.74 11.76 10.43
C ILE A 212 -11.26 11.91 10.47
N ARG A 213 -11.99 11.26 9.53
CA ARG A 213 -13.46 11.27 9.54
C ARG A 213 -14.06 10.69 10.82
N ARG A 214 -13.49 9.58 11.31
CA ARG A 214 -13.95 8.93 12.55
C ARG A 214 -13.72 9.79 13.77
N GLU A 215 -12.57 10.47 13.84
CA GLU A 215 -12.24 11.42 14.91
C GLU A 215 -13.17 12.64 14.88
N ARG A 216 -13.37 13.25 13.71
CA ARG A 216 -14.27 14.39 13.52
C ARG A 216 -15.71 14.08 13.94
N ALA A 217 -16.15 12.84 13.76
CA ALA A 217 -17.49 12.40 14.16
C ALA A 217 -17.64 12.17 15.67
N GLN A 218 -16.55 12.16 16.46
CA GLN A 218 -16.63 11.94 17.90
C GLN A 218 -17.15 13.18 18.65
N PRO A 219 -17.96 13.00 19.70
CA PRO A 219 -18.30 14.09 20.62
C PRO A 219 -17.05 14.73 21.23
N GLY A 220 -16.98 16.07 21.22
CA GLY A 220 -15.86 16.81 21.78
C GLY A 220 -14.58 16.80 20.93
N TYR A 221 -14.66 16.45 19.64
CA TYR A 221 -13.61 16.73 18.66
C TYR A 221 -13.28 18.23 18.64
N ASP A 222 -11.98 18.57 18.58
CA ASP A 222 -11.55 19.96 18.46
C ASP A 222 -11.51 20.34 16.96
N PRO A 223 -12.43 21.19 16.47
CA PRO A 223 -12.49 21.56 15.05
C PRO A 223 -11.29 22.42 14.61
N ASN A 224 -10.45 22.88 15.54
CA ASN A 224 -9.23 23.62 15.24
C ASN A 224 -7.98 22.73 15.26
N THR A 225 -8.13 21.40 15.34
CA THR A 225 -7.02 20.47 15.22
C THR A 225 -6.27 20.73 13.91
N LYS A 226 -4.95 20.87 14.00
CA LYS A 226 -4.08 21.14 12.85
C LYS A 226 -3.48 19.84 12.33
N HIS A 227 -3.88 19.46 11.12
CA HIS A 227 -3.50 18.22 10.46
C HIS A 227 -2.42 18.47 9.42
N ILE A 228 -1.37 17.65 9.41
CA ILE A 228 -0.41 17.64 8.31
C ILE A 228 -0.14 16.23 7.84
N ILE A 229 -0.22 16.00 6.54
CA ILE A 229 0.06 14.71 5.91
C ILE A 229 1.32 14.81 5.04
N HIS A 230 2.24 13.86 5.16
CA HIS A 230 3.36 13.71 4.24
C HIS A 230 3.00 12.77 3.10
N GLY A 231 3.21 13.23 1.86
CA GLY A 231 3.06 12.42 0.65
C GLY A 231 3.13 13.25 -0.63
N LEU A 232 3.38 12.57 -1.75
CA LEU A 232 3.53 13.20 -3.06
C LEU A 232 2.28 13.13 -3.92
N ASP A 233 1.29 12.31 -3.57
CA ASP A 233 0.16 12.02 -4.45
C ASP A 233 -0.76 13.24 -4.60
N ALA A 234 -1.23 13.44 -5.84
CA ALA A 234 -2.12 14.54 -6.21
C ALA A 234 -3.49 14.41 -5.53
N ASP A 235 -3.87 13.17 -5.25
CA ASP A 235 -5.11 12.78 -4.61
C ASP A 235 -5.19 13.32 -3.18
N LEU A 236 -4.04 13.52 -2.50
CA LEU A 236 -3.97 14.12 -1.16
C LEU A 236 -4.57 15.52 -1.08
N ILE A 237 -4.50 16.31 -2.17
CA ILE A 237 -5.11 17.64 -2.22
C ILE A 237 -6.63 17.50 -2.16
N MET A 238 -7.18 16.60 -2.96
CA MET A 238 -8.63 16.36 -3.03
C MET A 238 -9.13 15.69 -1.74
N LEU A 239 -8.40 14.72 -1.21
CA LEU A 239 -8.70 14.08 0.07
C LEU A 239 -8.69 15.10 1.21
N GLY A 240 -7.65 15.95 1.28
CA GLY A 240 -7.54 17.00 2.29
C GLY A 240 -8.70 18.00 2.22
N LEU A 241 -9.10 18.44 1.02
CA LEU A 241 -10.28 19.30 0.84
C LEU A 241 -11.58 18.60 1.26
N ALA A 242 -11.76 17.32 0.89
CA ALA A 242 -12.93 16.51 1.22
C ALA A 242 -13.07 16.18 2.72
N THR A 243 -12.02 16.40 3.53
CA THR A 243 -12.14 16.29 4.99
C THR A 243 -12.95 17.42 5.61
N HIS A 244 -13.03 18.57 4.93
CA HIS A 244 -13.54 19.83 5.48
C HIS A 244 -12.88 20.26 6.81
N GLU A 245 -11.66 19.80 7.11
CA GLU A 245 -10.90 20.29 8.25
C GLU A 245 -10.41 21.72 7.98
N ALA A 246 -10.60 22.60 8.97
CA ALA A 246 -10.27 24.02 8.81
C ALA A 246 -8.76 24.23 8.62
N TYR A 247 -7.93 23.39 9.24
CA TYR A 247 -6.47 23.50 9.23
C TYR A 247 -5.82 22.21 8.75
N PHE A 248 -5.73 22.05 7.43
CA PHE A 248 -5.13 20.87 6.80
C PHE A 248 -3.95 21.25 5.90
N TYR A 249 -2.84 20.54 6.04
CA TYR A 249 -1.58 20.85 5.36
C TYR A 249 -1.00 19.58 4.72
N ILE A 250 -0.30 19.74 3.60
CA ILE A 250 0.38 18.65 2.91
C ILE A 250 1.88 18.97 2.86
N LEU A 251 2.69 18.13 3.50
CA LEU A 251 4.14 18.16 3.43
C LEU A 251 4.62 17.32 2.26
N ARG A 252 5.47 17.89 1.40
CA ARG A 252 5.97 17.21 0.21
C ARG A 252 7.34 17.70 -0.21
N GLU A 253 8.07 16.90 -0.94
CA GLU A 253 9.33 17.31 -1.54
C GLU A 253 9.10 18.33 -2.65
N GLU A 254 9.99 19.32 -2.78
CA GLU A 254 9.98 20.27 -3.88
C GLU A 254 10.23 19.52 -5.20
N VAL A 255 9.32 19.73 -6.16
CA VAL A 255 9.46 19.20 -7.52
C VAL A 255 10.07 20.27 -8.39
N THR A 256 11.41 20.38 -8.37
CA THR A 256 12.13 21.31 -9.25
C THR A 256 12.04 20.84 -10.71
N SER A 257 11.80 21.76 -11.64
CA SER A 257 11.82 21.46 -13.09
C SER A 257 13.20 20.97 -13.59
N SER A 258 14.24 21.10 -12.76
CA SER A 258 15.62 20.68 -13.00
C SER A 258 15.93 19.21 -12.67
N THR A 259 14.95 18.35 -12.36
CA THR A 259 15.07 16.91 -12.66
C THR A 259 14.87 16.65 -14.15
N LEU A 260 15.47 17.49 -14.97
CA LEU A 260 16.19 17.03 -16.15
C LEU A 260 16.92 15.77 -15.77
N GLN A 261 16.63 14.68 -16.47
CA GLN A 261 17.37 13.43 -16.38
C GLN A 261 18.86 13.75 -16.49
N VAL A 262 19.54 13.91 -15.35
CA VAL A 262 20.98 14.09 -15.34
C VAL A 262 21.51 12.82 -15.97
N THR A 263 22.14 12.95 -17.13
CA THR A 263 22.59 11.81 -17.90
C THR A 263 23.63 11.09 -17.04
N ARG A 264 23.22 9.97 -16.42
CA ARG A 264 24.13 9.16 -15.61
C ARG A 264 25.27 8.68 -16.49
N CYS A 265 26.49 8.96 -16.04
CA CYS A 265 27.69 8.49 -16.72
C CYS A 265 27.61 6.97 -16.88
N ALA A 266 27.66 6.49 -18.12
CA ALA A 266 27.55 5.05 -18.40
C ALA A 266 28.75 4.23 -17.88
N LEU A 267 29.84 4.89 -17.46
CA LEU A 267 31.05 4.27 -16.92
C LEU A 267 30.98 4.06 -15.41
N CYS A 268 30.75 5.14 -14.66
CA CYS A 268 30.80 5.12 -13.20
C CYS A 268 29.42 5.17 -12.55
N GLY A 269 28.36 5.39 -13.33
CA GLY A 269 26.98 5.50 -12.85
C GLY A 269 26.66 6.81 -12.11
N SER A 270 27.61 7.74 -12.00
CA SER A 270 27.43 9.02 -11.29
C SER A 270 26.79 10.08 -12.19
N ASP A 271 26.13 11.04 -11.54
CA ASP A 271 25.47 12.18 -12.19
C ASP A 271 26.50 13.25 -12.65
N GLY A 272 26.06 14.15 -13.52
CA GLY A 272 26.74 15.42 -13.81
C GLY A 272 27.85 15.38 -14.86
N HIS A 273 28.09 14.25 -15.52
CA HIS A 273 29.09 14.15 -16.59
C HIS A 273 28.81 13.02 -17.58
N LEU A 274 29.28 13.18 -18.83
CA LEU A 274 29.25 12.12 -19.85
C LEU A 274 30.35 11.10 -19.59
N ALA A 275 30.20 9.88 -20.14
CA ALA A 275 31.23 8.84 -20.11
C ALA A 275 32.62 9.38 -20.53
N ALA A 276 32.67 10.21 -21.58
CA ALA A 276 33.88 10.87 -22.06
C ALA A 276 34.63 11.70 -21.00
N GLN A 277 33.92 12.26 -20.03
CA GLN A 277 34.42 13.14 -18.98
C GLN A 277 34.68 12.41 -17.66
N CYS A 278 34.51 11.09 -17.64
CA CYS A 278 34.67 10.30 -16.43
C CYS A 278 36.14 10.14 -16.06
N GLN A 279 36.49 10.49 -14.82
CA GLN A 279 37.82 10.31 -14.26
C GLN A 279 38.09 8.87 -13.76
N GLY A 280 37.20 7.91 -14.06
CA GLY A 280 37.36 6.51 -13.65
C GLY A 280 37.26 6.27 -12.14
N LYS A 281 36.77 7.24 -11.36
CA LYS A 281 36.56 7.06 -9.92
C LYS A 281 35.50 5.98 -9.69
N LYS A 282 35.82 5.00 -8.85
CA LYS A 282 34.85 3.98 -8.42
C LYS A 282 33.66 4.70 -7.77
N PRO A 283 32.41 4.27 -8.02
CA PRO A 283 31.26 4.82 -7.31
C PRO A 283 31.52 4.77 -5.81
N GLN A 284 31.23 5.87 -5.11
CA GLN A 284 31.39 5.95 -3.65
C GLN A 284 30.61 4.82 -2.95
N PRO A 285 31.07 4.36 -1.77
CA PRO A 285 30.51 3.18 -1.12
C PRO A 285 29.00 3.30 -0.91
N ARG A 286 28.31 2.26 -1.36
CA ARG A 286 26.87 2.01 -1.20
C ARG A 286 26.61 1.57 0.24
N GLY A 287 25.57 2.07 0.88
CA GLY A 287 25.28 1.91 2.31
C GLY A 287 24.22 2.89 2.81
N ALA A 288 23.94 2.92 4.11
CA ALA A 288 22.90 3.78 4.68
C ALA A 288 23.15 5.29 4.47
N LEU A 289 22.04 6.04 4.41
CA LEU A 289 21.96 7.49 4.34
C LEU A 289 22.72 8.11 5.52
N THR A 290 23.25 9.31 5.31
CA THR A 290 23.76 10.19 6.37
C THR A 290 23.03 11.52 6.35
N ARG A 291 23.13 12.34 7.40
CA ARG A 291 22.50 13.67 7.45
C ARG A 291 23.01 14.61 6.35
N GLU A 292 24.21 14.39 5.83
CA GLU A 292 24.79 15.16 4.74
C GLU A 292 24.26 14.75 3.36
N SER A 293 23.52 13.64 3.27
CA SER A 293 23.10 13.05 2.00
C SER A 293 22.21 13.99 1.20
N LYS A 294 22.33 13.98 -0.14
CA LYS A 294 21.55 14.81 -1.06
C LYS A 294 20.05 14.65 -0.85
N TYR A 295 19.57 13.41 -0.70
CA TYR A 295 18.15 13.15 -0.40
C TYR A 295 17.71 13.76 0.94
N MET A 296 18.57 13.74 1.96
CA MET A 296 18.33 14.36 3.27
C MET A 296 18.39 15.90 3.23
N LYS A 297 18.89 16.49 2.14
CA LYS A 297 18.94 17.94 1.89
C LYS A 297 17.94 18.40 0.83
N GLN A 298 17.15 17.48 0.26
CA GLN A 298 16.14 17.84 -0.72
C GLN A 298 15.13 18.78 -0.07
N PRO A 299 14.87 19.97 -0.64
CA PRO A 299 13.93 20.93 -0.05
C PRO A 299 12.52 20.34 0.07
N LEU A 300 11.86 20.64 1.18
CA LEU A 300 10.46 20.31 1.43
C LEU A 300 9.59 21.57 1.32
N GLN A 301 8.34 21.38 0.94
CA GLN A 301 7.31 22.41 0.83
C GLN A 301 6.06 22.00 1.60
N ILE A 302 5.37 22.98 2.17
CA ILE A 302 4.05 22.82 2.78
C ILE A 302 3.02 23.45 1.84
N LEU A 303 2.07 22.65 1.37
CA LEU A 303 0.85 23.13 0.72
C LEU A 303 -0.22 23.36 1.80
N GLN A 304 -0.63 24.61 1.94
CA GLN A 304 -1.58 25.09 2.93
C GLN A 304 -2.99 25.08 2.33
N LEU A 305 -3.79 24.05 2.66
CA LEU A 305 -5.17 23.99 2.19
C LEU A 305 -6.05 25.14 2.73
N PRO A 306 -5.83 25.74 3.93
CA PRO A 306 -6.58 26.91 4.35
C PRO A 306 -6.46 28.07 3.35
N VAL A 307 -5.24 28.35 2.90
CA VAL A 307 -4.97 29.41 1.91
C VAL A 307 -5.55 29.04 0.54
N LEU A 308 -5.46 27.75 0.15
CA LEU A 308 -6.10 27.29 -1.09
C LEU A 308 -7.63 27.47 -1.03
N ARG A 309 -8.25 27.19 0.12
CA ARG A 309 -9.69 27.40 0.35
C ARG A 309 -10.05 28.87 0.22
N GLU A 310 -9.25 29.80 0.74
CA GLU A 310 -9.46 31.24 0.54
C GLU A 310 -9.41 31.64 -0.95
N TYR A 311 -8.45 31.10 -1.71
CA TYR A 311 -8.38 31.32 -3.17
C TYR A 311 -9.66 30.85 -3.88
N LEU A 312 -10.10 29.63 -3.56
CA LEU A 312 -11.31 29.05 -4.16
C LEU A 312 -12.56 29.84 -3.73
N GLN A 313 -12.64 30.29 -2.48
CA GLN A 313 -13.74 31.13 -2.01
C GLN A 313 -13.78 32.46 -2.77
N GLY A 314 -12.62 33.06 -3.05
CA GLY A 314 -12.52 34.25 -3.90
C GLY A 314 -12.95 34.00 -5.35
N GLU A 315 -12.54 32.88 -5.93
CA GLU A 315 -12.86 32.53 -7.33
C GLU A 315 -14.35 32.21 -7.54
N PHE A 316 -14.98 31.56 -6.57
CA PHE A 316 -16.37 31.11 -6.67
C PHE A 316 -17.36 31.97 -5.88
N GLY A 317 -16.91 32.96 -5.10
CA GLY A 317 -17.77 33.80 -4.25
C GLY A 317 -18.77 34.65 -5.04
N LEU A 318 -18.51 34.96 -6.32
CA LEU A 318 -19.49 35.64 -7.18
C LEU A 318 -20.77 34.82 -7.41
N LEU A 319 -20.71 33.50 -7.21
CA LEU A 319 -21.89 32.63 -7.34
C LEU A 319 -22.99 33.02 -6.35
N GLU A 320 -22.64 33.47 -5.14
CA GLU A 320 -23.59 33.94 -4.12
C GLU A 320 -24.58 34.99 -4.66
N ARG A 321 -24.16 35.79 -5.64
CA ARG A 321 -24.98 36.87 -6.22
C ARG A 321 -25.88 36.41 -7.37
N VAL A 322 -25.62 35.24 -7.96
CA VAL A 322 -26.27 34.81 -9.21
C VAL A 322 -27.08 33.52 -9.06
N ILE A 323 -26.81 32.70 -8.05
CA ILE A 323 -27.59 31.47 -7.81
C ILE A 323 -28.92 31.78 -7.11
N SER A 324 -29.90 30.91 -7.33
CA SER A 324 -31.28 31.07 -6.81
C SER A 324 -31.54 30.37 -5.47
N PHE A 325 -30.52 29.73 -4.88
CA PHE A 325 -30.58 28.95 -3.65
C PHE A 325 -29.43 29.36 -2.70
N PRO A 326 -29.47 29.00 -1.40
CA PRO A 326 -28.45 29.43 -0.45
C PRO A 326 -27.03 29.03 -0.85
N TYR A 327 -26.13 30.01 -0.86
CA TYR A 327 -24.70 29.79 -1.10
C TYR A 327 -24.05 29.11 0.10
N ASP A 328 -23.32 28.04 -0.17
CA ASP A 328 -22.54 27.27 0.78
C ASP A 328 -21.22 26.88 0.10
N PHE A 329 -20.13 27.41 0.65
CA PHE A 329 -18.81 27.20 0.10
C PHE A 329 -18.33 25.75 0.23
N GLU A 330 -18.74 25.01 1.27
CA GLU A 330 -18.33 23.60 1.42
C GLU A 330 -18.92 22.74 0.30
N HIS A 331 -20.18 23.00 -0.09
CA HIS A 331 -20.79 22.31 -1.23
C HIS A 331 -20.13 22.70 -2.58
N VAL A 332 -19.67 23.94 -2.72
CA VAL A 332 -18.88 24.34 -3.90
C VAL A 332 -17.56 23.57 -3.93
N LEU A 333 -16.88 23.41 -2.79
CA LEU A 333 -15.64 22.62 -2.71
C LEU A 333 -15.87 21.16 -3.13
N ASP A 334 -16.96 20.54 -2.68
CA ASP A 334 -17.32 19.17 -3.07
C ASP A 334 -17.55 19.03 -4.59
N ASP A 335 -18.22 20.02 -5.19
CA ASP A 335 -18.41 20.11 -6.64
C ASP A 335 -17.05 20.24 -7.35
N ILE A 336 -16.13 21.06 -6.83
CA ILE A 336 -14.78 21.20 -7.39
C ILE A 336 -13.98 19.89 -7.31
N VAL A 337 -14.08 19.15 -6.21
CA VAL A 337 -13.46 17.82 -6.06
C VAL A 337 -14.00 16.86 -7.14
N LEU A 338 -15.32 16.83 -7.35
CA LEU A 338 -15.94 16.04 -8.42
C LEU A 338 -15.42 16.43 -9.83
N LEU A 339 -15.32 17.73 -10.12
CA LEU A 339 -14.82 18.23 -11.40
C LEU A 339 -13.35 17.86 -11.61
N CYS A 340 -12.53 17.89 -10.57
CA CYS A 340 -11.14 17.44 -10.64
C CYS A 340 -11.05 15.95 -11.04
N PHE A 341 -11.92 15.08 -10.51
CA PHE A 341 -11.93 13.66 -10.88
C PHE A 341 -12.29 13.40 -12.35
N LEU A 342 -13.06 14.27 -13.01
CA LEU A 342 -13.33 14.17 -14.46
C LEU A 342 -12.07 14.37 -15.31
N VAL A 343 -11.11 15.17 -14.84
CA VAL A 343 -9.85 15.42 -15.56
C VAL A 343 -8.90 14.22 -15.47
N GLY A 344 -9.05 13.42 -14.43
CA GLY A 344 -8.51 12.07 -14.30
C GLY A 344 -8.36 11.68 -12.83
N ASN A 345 -8.03 10.42 -12.58
CA ASN A 345 -7.77 9.87 -11.25
C ASN A 345 -7.19 8.46 -11.46
N ASP A 346 -6.98 7.71 -10.38
CA ASP A 346 -6.41 6.36 -10.45
C ASP A 346 -7.42 5.27 -10.82
N PHE A 347 -8.72 5.55 -10.74
CA PHE A 347 -9.79 4.54 -10.83
C PHE A 347 -10.50 4.57 -12.20
N LEU A 348 -10.52 5.73 -12.87
CA LEU A 348 -11.14 5.95 -14.17
C LEU A 348 -10.14 6.50 -15.20
N PRO A 349 -10.21 6.05 -16.45
CA PRO A 349 -9.50 6.71 -17.54
C PRO A 349 -10.03 8.14 -17.73
N ARG A 350 -9.13 9.07 -18.08
CA ARG A 350 -9.50 10.45 -18.37
C ARG A 350 -10.43 10.54 -19.59
N LEU A 351 -11.35 11.50 -19.59
CA LEU A 351 -12.13 11.80 -20.79
C LEU A 351 -11.20 12.26 -21.92
N PRO A 352 -11.41 11.83 -23.18
CA PRO A 352 -10.52 12.18 -24.29
C PRO A 352 -10.31 13.68 -24.46
N CYS A 353 -11.33 14.50 -24.24
CA CYS A 353 -11.26 15.95 -24.38
C CYS A 353 -10.63 16.69 -23.19
N LEU A 354 -10.39 16.05 -22.04
CA LEU A 354 -9.89 16.74 -20.84
C LEU A 354 -8.40 16.46 -20.59
N SER A 355 -7.60 17.53 -20.53
CA SER A 355 -6.18 17.51 -20.16
C SER A 355 -5.83 18.76 -19.35
N ILE A 356 -5.19 18.59 -18.17
CA ILE A 356 -4.74 19.73 -17.35
C ILE A 356 -3.81 20.66 -18.16
N ARG A 357 -2.95 20.08 -19.00
CA ARG A 357 -1.99 20.83 -19.83
C ARG A 357 -2.67 21.74 -20.87
N GLU A 358 -3.95 21.52 -21.12
CA GLU A 358 -4.77 22.26 -22.08
C GLU A 358 -5.83 23.13 -21.39
N GLY A 359 -5.71 23.34 -20.06
CA GLY A 359 -6.63 24.19 -19.30
C GLY A 359 -7.95 23.52 -18.95
N ALA A 360 -8.01 22.19 -18.87
CA ALA A 360 -9.26 21.48 -18.58
C ALA A 360 -9.90 21.85 -17.24
N LEU A 361 -9.11 22.11 -16.19
CA LEU A 361 -9.64 22.54 -14.90
C LEU A 361 -10.29 23.91 -14.99
N ASP A 362 -9.63 24.87 -15.64
CA ASP A 362 -10.18 26.21 -15.86
C ASP A 362 -11.45 26.18 -16.72
N LEU A 363 -11.48 25.32 -17.75
CA LEU A 363 -12.69 25.05 -18.54
C LEU A 363 -13.84 24.54 -17.66
N LEU A 364 -13.60 23.49 -16.86
CA LEU A 364 -14.64 22.90 -16.00
C LEU A 364 -15.12 23.89 -14.94
N PHE A 365 -14.23 24.68 -14.34
CA PHE A 365 -14.60 25.69 -13.34
C PHE A 365 -15.45 26.80 -13.96
N ASN A 366 -15.15 27.21 -15.20
CA ASN A 366 -15.95 28.20 -15.90
C ASN A 366 -17.30 27.63 -16.35
N LEU A 367 -17.37 26.37 -16.80
CA LEU A 367 -18.63 25.68 -17.08
C LEU A 367 -19.49 25.55 -15.83
N TYR A 368 -18.89 25.16 -14.70
CA TYR A 368 -19.60 25.10 -13.43
C TYR A 368 -20.22 26.45 -13.06
N LYS A 369 -19.43 27.54 -13.15
CA LYS A 369 -19.91 28.89 -12.85
C LYS A 369 -21.03 29.36 -13.79
N SER A 370 -21.06 28.90 -15.04
CA SER A 370 -22.10 29.28 -16.00
C SER A 370 -23.37 28.43 -15.88
N ILE A 371 -23.26 27.18 -15.47
CA ILE A 371 -24.38 26.24 -15.34
C ILE A 371 -25.12 26.44 -14.03
N LEU A 372 -24.40 26.55 -12.91
CA LEU A 372 -24.98 26.55 -11.56
C LEU A 372 -26.09 27.60 -11.34
N PRO A 373 -26.02 28.84 -11.87
CA PRO A 373 -27.09 29.83 -11.73
C PRO A 373 -28.45 29.39 -12.28
N ALA A 374 -28.46 28.55 -13.32
CA ALA A 374 -29.68 28.00 -13.91
C ALA A 374 -30.20 26.76 -13.16
N GLU A 375 -29.35 26.14 -12.32
CA GLU A 375 -29.69 24.98 -11.52
C GLU A 375 -30.31 25.37 -10.18
N ARG A 376 -31.00 24.41 -9.54
CA ARG A 376 -31.64 24.60 -8.21
C ARG A 376 -30.88 23.93 -7.07
N GLY A 377 -29.59 23.68 -7.24
CA GLY A 377 -28.71 23.07 -6.25
C GLY A 377 -27.33 22.74 -6.80
N TYR A 378 -26.45 22.24 -5.93
CA TYR A 378 -25.08 21.80 -6.23
C TYR A 378 -25.01 20.49 -7.02
N LEU A 379 -23.86 20.18 -7.62
CA LEU A 379 -23.64 18.90 -8.33
C LEU A 379 -23.55 17.72 -7.35
N THR A 380 -23.14 18.00 -6.11
CA THR A 380 -23.04 17.03 -5.03
C THR A 380 -23.92 17.42 -3.84
N ALA A 381 -24.30 16.42 -3.07
CA ALA A 381 -25.01 16.54 -1.79
C ALA A 381 -24.22 15.82 -0.69
N ASP A 382 -24.66 16.04 0.55
CA ASP A 382 -24.02 15.52 1.77
C ASP A 382 -23.45 14.11 1.63
N GLY A 383 -22.16 14.00 1.96
CA GLY A 383 -21.45 12.73 1.97
C GLY A 383 -21.03 12.24 0.58
N GLY A 384 -20.74 13.16 -0.34
CA GLY A 384 -20.22 12.84 -1.67
C GLY A 384 -21.25 12.22 -2.61
N LYS A 385 -22.55 12.43 -2.39
CA LYS A 385 -23.60 11.91 -3.28
C LYS A 385 -23.73 12.82 -4.49
N ILE A 386 -23.57 12.26 -5.69
CA ILE A 386 -23.70 13.03 -6.93
C ILE A 386 -25.18 13.17 -7.33
N ASP A 387 -25.60 14.40 -7.66
CA ASP A 387 -26.85 14.69 -8.36
C ASP A 387 -26.67 14.40 -9.86
N LEU A 388 -27.17 13.24 -10.30
CA LEU A 388 -26.97 12.74 -11.65
C LEU A 388 -27.58 13.64 -12.75
N PRO A 389 -28.79 14.21 -12.59
CA PRO A 389 -29.32 15.19 -13.52
C PRO A 389 -28.40 16.41 -13.71
N ARG A 390 -27.86 16.99 -12.62
CA ARG A 390 -26.97 18.16 -12.75
C ARG A 390 -25.59 17.80 -13.30
N LEU A 391 -25.04 16.64 -12.92
CA LEU A 391 -23.81 16.14 -13.55
C LEU A 391 -24.01 15.93 -15.06
N HIS A 392 -25.18 15.45 -15.48
CA HIS A 392 -25.49 15.27 -16.90
C HIS A 392 -25.43 16.60 -17.67
N ARG A 393 -25.83 17.73 -17.08
CA ARG A 393 -25.70 19.07 -17.67
C ARG A 393 -24.24 19.44 -17.98
N ILE A 394 -23.30 19.05 -17.11
CA ILE A 394 -21.86 19.25 -17.36
C ILE A 394 -21.43 18.47 -18.62
N PHE A 395 -21.91 17.22 -18.79
CA PHE A 395 -21.63 16.44 -19.99
C PHE A 395 -22.26 17.07 -21.25
N GLU A 396 -23.46 17.63 -21.17
CA GLU A 396 -24.10 18.34 -22.29
C GLU A 396 -23.29 19.56 -22.74
N GLU A 397 -22.79 20.38 -21.81
CA GLU A 397 -21.96 21.54 -22.18
C GLU A 397 -20.57 21.13 -22.69
N LEU A 398 -19.94 20.11 -22.09
CA LEU A 398 -18.69 19.55 -22.61
C LEU A 398 -18.85 18.96 -24.01
N ALA A 399 -19.99 18.32 -24.30
CA ALA A 399 -20.29 17.75 -25.61
C ALA A 399 -20.24 18.80 -26.73
N LYS A 400 -20.66 20.05 -26.45
CA LYS A 400 -20.66 21.15 -27.42
C LYS A 400 -19.26 21.58 -27.84
N VAL A 401 -18.29 21.50 -26.93
CA VAL A 401 -16.91 21.97 -27.16
C VAL A 401 -15.91 20.83 -27.43
N GLU A 402 -16.29 19.57 -27.19
CA GLU A 402 -15.42 18.39 -27.32
C GLU A 402 -14.71 18.31 -28.69
N GLY A 403 -15.45 18.49 -29.78
CA GLY A 403 -14.89 18.41 -31.13
C GLY A 403 -13.85 19.50 -31.41
N GLU A 404 -14.06 20.71 -30.90
CA GLU A 404 -13.14 21.84 -31.06
C GLU A 404 -11.84 21.63 -30.27
N ILE A 405 -11.96 21.20 -29.00
CA ILE A 405 -10.81 20.91 -28.14
C ILE A 405 -9.90 19.86 -28.79
N LEU A 406 -10.49 18.78 -29.29
CA LEU A 406 -9.76 17.69 -29.93
C LEU A 406 -9.09 18.14 -31.24
N ARG A 407 -9.76 18.96 -32.05
CA ARG A 407 -9.20 19.52 -33.28
C ARG A 407 -8.02 20.44 -32.98
N ARG A 408 -8.15 21.31 -31.97
CA ARG A 408 -7.08 22.23 -31.53
C ARG A 408 -5.87 21.46 -31.03
N ARG A 409 -6.04 20.46 -30.16
CA ARG A 409 -4.96 19.59 -29.67
C ARG A 409 -4.20 18.96 -30.83
N ARG A 410 -4.92 18.41 -31.82
CA ARG A 410 -4.32 17.78 -32.99
C ARG A 410 -3.51 18.76 -33.84
N TRP A 411 -4.03 19.98 -34.05
CA TRP A 411 -3.30 21.04 -34.76
C TRP A 411 -1.99 21.39 -34.04
N ILE A 412 -2.02 21.62 -32.72
CA ILE A 412 -0.84 21.91 -31.90
C ILE A 412 0.19 20.78 -31.99
N ASN A 413 -0.25 19.52 -31.87
CA ASN A 413 0.64 18.38 -31.95
C ASN A 413 1.33 18.27 -33.33
N ARG A 414 0.59 18.54 -34.41
CA ARG A 414 1.15 18.53 -35.77
C ARG A 414 2.15 19.67 -35.98
N ASP A 415 1.82 20.88 -35.52
CA ASP A 415 2.73 22.03 -35.60
C ASP A 415 4.02 21.78 -34.81
N ASN A 416 3.91 21.26 -33.58
CA ASN A 416 5.07 20.88 -32.77
C ASN A 416 5.94 19.81 -33.45
N GLN A 417 5.32 18.80 -34.07
CA GLN A 417 6.06 17.79 -34.84
C GLN A 417 6.74 18.38 -36.07
N GLN A 418 6.09 19.30 -36.79
CA GLN A 418 6.67 19.98 -37.94
C GLN A 418 7.84 20.88 -37.54
N ARG A 419 7.71 21.67 -36.46
CA ARG A 419 8.79 22.48 -35.91
C ARG A 419 9.97 21.63 -35.44
N ALA A 420 9.71 20.51 -34.78
CA ALA A 420 10.75 19.59 -34.35
C ALA A 420 11.49 18.94 -35.54
N ARG A 421 10.78 18.61 -36.63
CA ARG A 421 11.38 18.12 -37.87
C ARG A 421 12.20 19.22 -38.55
N ALA A 422 11.66 20.43 -38.70
CA ALA A 422 12.35 21.56 -39.30
C ALA A 422 13.62 21.95 -38.53
N ALA A 423 13.58 21.94 -37.19
CA ALA A 423 14.76 22.18 -36.35
C ALA A 423 15.84 21.11 -36.53
N ARG A 424 15.47 19.84 -36.75
CA ARG A 424 16.44 18.78 -37.10
C ARG A 424 17.07 19.02 -38.48
N THR A 425 16.28 19.43 -39.46
CA THR A 425 16.77 19.70 -40.83
C THR A 425 17.66 20.94 -40.89
N ASP A 426 17.31 22.03 -40.20
CA ASP A 426 18.12 23.27 -40.14
C ASP A 426 19.45 23.03 -39.42
N HIS A 427 19.47 22.15 -38.41
CA HIS A 427 20.69 21.78 -37.70
C HIS A 427 21.63 20.87 -38.53
N LEU A 428 21.09 20.05 -39.43
CA LEU A 428 21.85 19.29 -40.43
C LEU A 428 22.41 20.18 -41.55
N LEU A 429 21.72 21.28 -41.88
CA LEU A 429 22.13 22.24 -42.91
C LEU A 429 23.12 23.30 -42.39
N LYS A 430 23.11 23.60 -41.08
CA LYS A 430 24.02 24.56 -40.42
C LYS A 430 25.18 23.91 -39.66
N ALA A 431 25.39 22.60 -39.79
CA ALA A 431 26.59 21.96 -39.26
C ALA A 431 27.82 22.63 -39.92
N PRO A 432 28.78 23.16 -39.14
CA PRO A 432 29.91 23.89 -39.73
C PRO A 432 30.71 22.95 -40.64
N GLU A 433 30.97 23.37 -41.88
CA GLU A 433 32.10 22.83 -42.63
C GLU A 433 33.36 23.03 -41.77
N VAL A 434 33.85 21.95 -41.17
CA VAL A 434 35.07 21.99 -40.38
C VAL A 434 36.24 22.23 -41.33
N LYS A 435 36.60 23.50 -41.53
CA LYS A 435 37.91 23.89 -42.05
C LYS A 435 38.94 23.58 -40.96
N LEU A 436 39.76 22.56 -41.20
CA LEU A 436 40.88 22.15 -40.34
C LEU A 436 41.80 23.34 -40.01
N PRO A 437 42.12 23.63 -38.74
CA PRO A 437 43.20 24.57 -38.42
C PRO A 437 44.55 23.83 -38.49
N VAL A 438 45.36 24.19 -39.49
CA VAL A 438 46.80 23.89 -39.54
C VAL A 438 47.48 24.72 -38.46
N LYS A 439 48.13 24.08 -37.49
CA LYS A 439 48.96 24.78 -36.49
C LYS A 439 50.08 25.55 -37.19
N ARG A 440 50.09 26.88 -37.06
CA ARG A 440 51.31 27.68 -37.13
C ARG A 440 51.56 28.30 -35.77
N ASN A 441 52.72 27.96 -35.19
CA ASN A 441 53.28 28.65 -34.04
C ASN A 441 53.55 30.12 -34.40
N ARG A 442 53.10 31.06 -33.57
CA ARG A 442 53.88 32.25 -33.19
C ARG A 442 53.24 33.02 -32.04
N GLU A 443 54.02 33.17 -30.98
CA GLU A 443 54.31 34.38 -30.20
C GLU A 443 53.23 35.48 -30.04
N GLU A 444 52.98 35.78 -28.76
CA GLU A 444 52.92 37.13 -28.16
C GLU A 444 51.73 38.09 -28.39
N ILE A 445 51.42 38.77 -27.27
CA ILE A 445 50.85 40.13 -27.09
C ILE A 445 49.37 40.23 -26.66
N SER A 446 49.28 41.13 -25.68
CA SER A 446 48.26 41.62 -24.74
C SER A 446 47.13 42.49 -25.30
N LEU A 447 46.27 42.93 -24.36
CA LEU A 447 45.39 44.12 -24.29
C LEU A 447 43.89 43.75 -24.32
N GLU A 448 43.13 43.86 -23.22
CA GLU A 448 42.57 45.06 -22.55
C GLU A 448 41.39 45.73 -23.28
N ASN A 449 40.35 46.06 -22.48
CA ASN A 449 39.31 47.10 -22.61
C ASN A 449 37.95 46.67 -23.22
N GLU A 450 36.85 46.68 -22.45
CA GLU A 450 36.00 47.79 -21.90
C GLU A 450 34.84 48.11 -22.87
N ASP A 451 33.61 47.84 -22.42
CA ASP A 451 32.49 48.80 -22.30
C ASP A 451 31.60 48.76 -23.57
N GLU A 452 30.29 49.01 -23.59
CA GLU A 452 29.47 50.00 -22.88
C GLU A 452 27.96 49.68 -23.13
N ASP A 453 27.12 50.22 -22.26
CA ASP A 453 25.65 50.23 -22.30
C ASP A 453 25.05 50.99 -23.50
N ASP A 454 23.78 50.74 -23.84
CA ASP A 454 22.83 51.84 -24.12
C ASP A 454 21.35 51.39 -24.19
N ASP A 455 20.52 52.19 -23.52
CA ASP A 455 19.05 52.23 -23.46
C ASP A 455 18.41 52.60 -24.83
N ASP A 456 17.18 52.14 -25.11
CA ASP A 456 16.06 53.08 -25.38
C ASP A 456 14.65 52.42 -25.47
N GLN A 457 13.66 53.31 -25.41
CA GLN A 457 12.29 53.21 -24.92
C GLN A 457 11.17 52.78 -25.90
N ASN A 458 10.15 52.13 -25.31
CA ASN A 458 8.68 52.35 -25.46
C ASN A 458 7.89 51.95 -26.74
N GLY A 459 6.73 51.30 -26.54
CA GLY A 459 5.64 51.14 -27.53
C GLY A 459 4.88 49.81 -27.43
N GLY A 460 3.70 49.81 -26.81
CA GLY A 460 2.92 48.61 -26.51
C GLY A 460 2.26 47.92 -27.70
N ASP A 461 2.08 46.59 -27.59
CA ASP A 461 0.95 45.87 -28.17
C ASP A 461 0.71 44.56 -27.38
N PHE A 462 -0.56 44.16 -27.31
CA PHE A 462 -1.07 43.00 -26.61
C PHE A 462 -0.62 41.67 -27.28
N ASP A 463 -0.67 40.57 -26.53
CA ASP A 463 -0.54 39.16 -26.95
C ASP A 463 0.87 38.63 -27.32
N LYS A 464 1.65 38.18 -26.32
CA LYS A 464 2.75 37.21 -26.52
C LYS A 464 3.30 36.57 -25.23
N GLU A 465 2.45 35.95 -24.39
CA GLU A 465 2.92 35.13 -23.26
C GLU A 465 2.45 33.66 -23.38
N THR A 466 3.02 32.92 -24.33
CA THR A 466 2.91 31.45 -24.40
C THR A 466 4.22 30.73 -24.77
N ALA A 467 5.38 31.41 -24.76
CA ALA A 467 6.63 30.87 -25.31
C ALA A 467 7.71 30.48 -24.28
N VAL A 468 7.44 30.52 -22.96
CA VAL A 468 8.51 30.30 -21.95
C VAL A 468 8.77 28.82 -21.65
N ASP A 469 7.80 27.91 -21.82
CA ASP A 469 8.00 26.46 -21.60
C ASP A 469 8.54 25.71 -22.85
N SER A 470 8.61 26.37 -24.03
CA SER A 470 9.12 25.76 -25.26
C SER A 470 10.64 25.89 -25.46
N GLU A 471 11.29 26.83 -24.77
CA GLU A 471 12.72 27.04 -24.92
C GLU A 471 13.56 26.02 -24.16
N ASP A 472 13.15 25.57 -22.97
CA ASP A 472 13.96 24.63 -22.19
C ASP A 472 13.88 23.20 -22.74
N SER A 473 12.69 22.74 -23.17
CA SER A 473 12.57 21.47 -23.91
C SER A 473 13.27 21.51 -25.27
N ALA A 474 13.32 22.68 -25.92
CA ALA A 474 14.08 22.86 -27.15
C ALA A 474 15.58 22.89 -26.87
N LYS A 475 16.07 23.53 -25.81
CA LYS A 475 17.49 23.58 -25.41
C LYS A 475 18.00 22.20 -25.00
N GLU A 476 17.21 21.39 -24.30
CA GLU A 476 17.53 20.00 -23.95
C GLU A 476 17.52 19.05 -25.14
N LYS A 477 16.49 19.13 -26.00
CA LYS A 477 16.45 18.38 -27.27
C LYS A 477 17.59 18.82 -28.19
N LYS A 478 17.96 20.10 -28.16
CA LYS A 478 19.05 20.66 -28.96
C LYS A 478 20.40 20.20 -28.43
N ALA A 479 20.65 20.17 -27.12
CA ALA A 479 21.89 19.65 -26.53
C ALA A 479 22.05 18.13 -26.71
N ALA A 480 20.97 17.35 -26.53
CA ALA A 480 21.00 15.90 -26.70
C ALA A 480 21.11 15.47 -28.17
N ASN A 481 20.45 16.18 -29.09
CA ASN A 481 20.58 15.91 -30.53
C ASN A 481 21.92 16.45 -31.08
N LEU A 482 22.45 17.56 -30.54
CA LEU A 482 23.78 18.07 -30.87
C LEU A 482 24.87 17.11 -30.41
N ALA A 483 24.78 16.58 -29.19
CA ALA A 483 25.70 15.55 -28.69
C ALA A 483 25.64 14.27 -29.55
N ALA A 484 24.44 13.79 -29.89
CA ALA A 484 24.29 12.60 -30.74
C ALA A 484 24.82 12.82 -32.17
N ALA A 485 24.56 13.99 -32.78
CA ALA A 485 25.01 14.30 -34.13
C ALA A 485 26.51 14.59 -34.23
N VAL A 486 27.10 15.27 -33.22
CA VAL A 486 28.54 15.51 -33.14
C VAL A 486 29.29 14.19 -32.94
N THR A 487 28.76 13.28 -32.12
CA THR A 487 29.37 11.97 -31.91
C THR A 487 29.19 11.04 -33.11
N ASP A 488 28.02 11.00 -33.76
CA ASP A 488 27.82 10.23 -35.00
C ASP A 488 28.73 10.74 -36.15
N ALA A 489 29.00 12.06 -36.24
CA ALA A 489 29.92 12.65 -37.22
C ALA A 489 31.40 12.33 -36.91
N LEU A 490 31.83 12.42 -35.64
CA LEU A 490 33.18 12.07 -35.20
C LEU A 490 33.50 10.57 -35.42
N PHE A 491 32.50 9.70 -35.23
CA PHE A 491 32.65 8.26 -35.46
C PHE A 491 32.63 7.88 -36.94
N ALA A 492 31.80 8.51 -37.78
CA ALA A 492 31.79 8.25 -39.22
C ALA A 492 33.15 8.58 -39.87
N GLU A 493 33.81 9.65 -39.43
CA GLU A 493 35.12 10.07 -39.94
C GLU A 493 36.28 9.15 -39.48
N GLN A 494 36.21 8.60 -38.27
CA GLN A 494 37.22 7.65 -37.76
C GLN A 494 37.03 6.22 -38.27
N THR A 495 35.78 5.78 -38.48
CA THR A 495 35.48 4.45 -39.06
C THR A 495 35.93 4.40 -40.52
N ALA A 496 35.76 5.49 -41.28
CA ALA A 496 36.28 5.61 -42.65
C ALA A 496 37.82 5.56 -42.72
N LYS A 497 38.55 6.01 -41.68
CA LYS A 497 40.02 5.88 -41.59
C LYS A 497 40.46 4.44 -41.28
N ILE A 498 39.74 3.75 -40.40
CA ILE A 498 40.03 2.36 -40.03
C ILE A 498 39.75 1.41 -41.21
N ASP A 499 38.68 1.64 -41.97
CA ASP A 499 38.35 0.86 -43.17
C ASP A 499 39.33 1.15 -44.33
N ALA A 500 39.87 2.38 -44.43
CA ALA A 500 40.91 2.72 -45.41
C ALA A 500 42.27 2.05 -45.11
N ASP A 501 42.65 1.95 -43.84
CA ASP A 501 43.88 1.25 -43.40
C ASP A 501 43.75 -0.28 -43.55
N ALA A 502 42.54 -0.82 -43.42
CA ALA A 502 42.26 -2.25 -43.67
C ALA A 502 42.28 -2.60 -45.17
N ALA A 503 41.85 -1.68 -46.05
CA ALA A 503 41.87 -1.87 -47.50
C ALA A 503 43.28 -1.73 -48.11
N ALA A 504 44.18 -0.94 -47.49
CA ALA A 504 45.56 -0.78 -47.94
C ALA A 504 46.45 -2.02 -47.71
N ASN A 505 46.03 -2.95 -46.85
CA ASN A 505 46.82 -4.12 -46.43
C ASN A 505 46.53 -5.41 -47.23
N GLN A 506 45.78 -5.34 -48.34
CA GLN A 506 45.39 -6.53 -49.13
C GLN A 506 46.02 -6.63 -50.54
N ASN A 507 47.04 -5.84 -50.88
CA ASN A 507 47.73 -5.97 -52.17
C ASN A 507 49.27 -5.88 -52.04
N GLN A 508 49.94 -7.03 -51.90
CA GLN A 508 51.14 -7.41 -52.67
C GLN A 508 51.62 -8.83 -52.28
N ASP A 509 51.63 -9.73 -53.26
CA ASP A 509 52.05 -11.14 -53.20
C ASP A 509 53.43 -11.31 -53.91
N THR A 510 54.15 -12.40 -53.57
CA THR A 510 55.29 -13.10 -54.27
C THR A 510 56.76 -13.01 -53.73
N ASN A 511 57.27 -14.17 -53.26
CA ASN A 511 58.63 -14.85 -53.33
C ASN A 511 59.96 -14.09 -53.61
N PRO A 512 61.18 -14.70 -53.38
CA PRO A 512 61.70 -15.53 -52.26
C PRO A 512 63.16 -15.17 -51.81
N SER A 513 63.67 -15.86 -50.78
CA SER A 513 65.09 -16.19 -50.44
C SER A 513 66.13 -15.12 -50.00
N ASP A 514 66.82 -15.50 -48.90
CA ASP A 514 68.21 -15.27 -48.48
C ASP A 514 68.78 -13.87 -48.17
N GLY A 515 69.52 -13.83 -47.05
CA GLY A 515 70.77 -13.06 -46.97
C GLY A 515 70.79 -11.82 -46.08
N ASN A 516 71.09 -12.05 -44.80
CA ASN A 516 72.01 -11.31 -43.92
C ASN A 516 72.43 -9.84 -44.21
N THR A 517 72.51 -9.08 -43.10
CA THR A 517 73.31 -7.85 -42.81
C THR A 517 72.70 -6.45 -43.00
N ASN A 518 72.48 -5.80 -41.85
CA ASN A 518 72.55 -4.35 -41.55
C ASN A 518 73.86 -3.69 -42.06
N PRO A 519 74.02 -2.33 -42.14
CA PRO A 519 73.30 -1.29 -41.38
C PRO A 519 72.97 0.06 -42.10
N SER A 520 72.17 0.87 -41.37
CA SER A 520 72.23 2.33 -41.19
C SER A 520 71.82 3.32 -42.31
N GLY A 521 70.80 4.13 -41.99
CA GLY A 521 70.80 5.58 -42.25
C GLY A 521 69.51 6.21 -42.80
N GLY A 522 68.77 6.95 -41.96
CA GLY A 522 68.18 8.24 -42.37
C GLY A 522 66.67 8.35 -42.67
N ASN A 523 65.90 8.62 -41.61
CA ASN A 523 64.74 9.52 -41.48
C ASN A 523 63.70 9.71 -42.62
N GLY A 524 62.50 9.23 -42.33
CA GLY A 524 61.23 9.86 -42.74
C GLY A 524 60.19 9.65 -41.64
N GLU A 525 60.07 10.60 -40.70
CA GLU A 525 59.02 10.59 -39.67
C GLU A 525 57.67 10.98 -40.28
N THR A 526 56.75 10.02 -40.40
CA THR A 526 55.31 10.26 -40.42
C THR A 526 54.74 9.87 -39.06
N ALA A 527 54.53 10.86 -38.19
CA ALA A 527 53.85 10.66 -36.92
C ALA A 527 52.34 10.45 -37.17
N SER A 528 51.92 9.20 -37.37
CA SER A 528 50.56 8.77 -37.05
C SER A 528 50.50 8.59 -35.54
N SER A 529 49.86 9.52 -34.82
CA SER A 529 49.62 9.36 -33.39
C SER A 529 48.57 8.28 -33.18
N ALA A 530 48.99 7.04 -32.95
CA ALA A 530 48.12 5.97 -32.51
C ALA A 530 47.43 6.39 -31.19
N LEU A 531 46.10 6.27 -31.14
CA LEU A 531 45.32 6.51 -29.92
C LEU A 531 45.85 5.65 -28.78
N SER A 532 45.95 6.20 -27.58
CA SER A 532 46.32 5.42 -26.40
C SER A 532 45.26 4.36 -26.09
N ALA A 533 45.66 3.27 -25.44
CA ALA A 533 44.73 2.21 -25.04
C ALA A 533 43.57 2.73 -24.17
N GLU A 534 43.83 3.74 -23.33
CA GLU A 534 42.83 4.38 -22.47
C GLU A 534 41.82 5.22 -23.27
N GLU A 535 42.26 5.91 -24.34
CA GLU A 535 41.36 6.63 -25.23
C GLU A 535 40.47 5.67 -26.03
N LYS A 536 41.04 4.55 -26.50
CA LYS A 536 40.29 3.50 -27.19
C LYS A 536 39.20 2.90 -26.29
N ASP A 537 39.53 2.60 -25.04
CA ASP A 537 38.56 2.09 -24.06
C ASP A 537 37.39 3.06 -23.82
N LYS A 538 37.67 4.37 -23.67
CA LYS A 538 36.63 5.39 -23.48
C LYS A 538 35.68 5.47 -24.67
N ILE A 539 36.23 5.46 -25.89
CA ILE A 539 35.47 5.49 -27.15
C ILE A 539 34.55 4.26 -27.24
N GLU A 540 35.06 3.07 -26.95
CA GLU A 540 34.26 1.84 -26.97
C GLU A 540 33.11 1.87 -25.94
N MET A 541 33.35 2.41 -24.75
CA MET A 541 32.31 2.51 -23.73
C MET A 541 31.24 3.58 -24.03
N GLU A 542 31.62 4.69 -24.67
CA GLU A 542 30.67 5.69 -25.14
C GLU A 542 29.83 5.15 -26.31
N TYR A 543 30.46 4.41 -27.22
CA TYR A 543 29.77 3.69 -28.29
C TYR A 543 28.72 2.71 -27.74
N PHE A 544 29.07 1.92 -26.71
CA PHE A 544 28.11 1.04 -26.03
C PHE A 544 26.87 1.81 -25.54
N SER A 545 27.10 2.99 -24.95
CA SER A 545 26.04 3.81 -24.36
C SER A 545 25.08 4.36 -25.41
N LEU A 546 25.61 4.79 -26.55
CA LEU A 546 24.83 5.28 -27.69
C LEU A 546 24.04 4.16 -28.35
N GLU A 547 24.67 3.02 -28.60
CA GLU A 547 24.00 1.85 -29.18
C GLU A 547 22.89 1.33 -28.26
N PHE A 548 23.15 1.29 -26.95
CA PHE A 548 22.12 0.98 -25.96
C PHE A 548 20.94 1.97 -26.02
N LEU A 549 21.20 3.28 -26.09
CA LEU A 549 20.14 4.30 -26.19
C LEU A 549 19.34 4.19 -27.49
N LYS A 550 19.99 3.86 -28.62
CA LYS A 550 19.33 3.61 -29.91
C LYS A 550 18.39 2.40 -29.82
N GLU A 551 18.89 1.29 -29.27
CA GLU A 551 18.14 0.03 -29.13
C GLU A 551 17.03 0.14 -28.06
N TRP A 552 17.26 0.93 -27.00
CA TRP A 552 16.26 1.28 -25.98
C TRP A 552 15.11 2.11 -26.56
N LYS A 553 15.42 3.16 -27.33
CA LYS A 553 14.42 3.98 -28.03
C LYS A 553 13.59 3.09 -28.96
N LYS A 554 14.23 2.29 -29.81
CA LYS A 554 13.55 1.38 -30.74
C LYS A 554 12.52 0.45 -30.06
N ARG A 555 12.76 0.03 -28.81
CA ARG A 555 11.82 -0.81 -28.03
C ARG A 555 10.72 -0.02 -27.29
N ASN A 556 10.93 1.25 -27.02
CA ASN A 556 10.09 2.04 -26.10
C ASN A 556 9.51 3.32 -26.71
N THR A 557 9.80 3.56 -27.99
CA THR A 557 9.19 4.61 -28.81
C THR A 557 8.70 3.99 -30.11
N ASP A 558 7.56 4.46 -30.58
CA ASP A 558 7.08 4.14 -31.91
C ASP A 558 6.96 5.44 -32.72
N ASP A 559 8.00 5.72 -33.51
CA ASP A 559 8.03 6.89 -34.40
C ASP A 559 7.18 6.67 -35.68
N SER A 560 6.64 5.46 -35.88
CA SER A 560 5.81 5.07 -37.02
C SER A 560 4.31 5.19 -36.75
N VAL A 561 3.91 5.55 -35.51
CA VAL A 561 2.49 5.71 -35.13
C VAL A 561 1.80 6.71 -36.05
N GLN A 562 0.83 6.20 -36.81
CA GLN A 562 -0.05 7.02 -37.61
C GLN A 562 -1.29 7.39 -36.78
N ASP A 563 -1.67 8.67 -36.79
CA ASP A 563 -2.94 9.12 -36.21
C ASP A 563 -4.11 8.67 -37.11
N THR A 564 -4.56 7.44 -36.90
CA THR A 564 -5.68 6.78 -37.60
C THR A 564 -7.04 7.30 -37.13
N ILE A 565 -7.16 7.62 -35.84
CA ILE A 565 -8.41 8.10 -35.23
C ILE A 565 -8.77 9.50 -35.73
N ARG A 566 -7.76 10.37 -35.92
CA ARG A 566 -7.94 11.76 -36.38
C ARG A 566 -8.97 12.51 -35.53
N LEU A 567 -8.67 12.60 -34.23
CA LEU A 567 -9.53 13.26 -33.24
C LEU A 567 -9.93 14.68 -33.71
N GLY A 568 -11.22 15.00 -33.62
CA GLY A 568 -11.78 16.31 -34.01
C GLY A 568 -12.13 16.50 -35.50
N GLU A 569 -11.80 15.54 -36.39
CA GLU A 569 -12.26 15.50 -37.79
C GLU A 569 -13.57 14.73 -37.96
N GLU A 570 -14.30 14.96 -39.06
CA GLU A 570 -15.52 14.20 -39.35
C GLU A 570 -15.32 12.67 -39.23
N GLY A 571 -16.25 12.01 -38.55
CA GLY A 571 -16.21 10.57 -38.26
C GLY A 571 -15.23 10.12 -37.16
N TRP A 572 -14.55 11.03 -36.46
CA TRP A 572 -13.54 10.67 -35.43
C TRP A 572 -14.10 9.78 -34.31
N LYS A 573 -15.32 10.05 -33.85
CA LYS A 573 -15.95 9.30 -32.75
C LYS A 573 -16.13 7.83 -33.13
N GLN A 574 -16.61 7.56 -34.35
CA GLN A 574 -16.77 6.18 -34.85
C GLN A 574 -15.42 5.46 -34.96
N ARG A 575 -14.37 6.15 -35.43
CA ARG A 575 -13.01 5.60 -35.49
C ARG A 575 -12.47 5.33 -34.08
N TYR A 576 -12.64 6.26 -33.15
CA TYR A 576 -12.24 6.11 -31.75
C TYR A 576 -12.86 4.86 -31.13
N TYR A 577 -14.20 4.72 -31.19
CA TYR A 577 -14.86 3.57 -30.57
C TYR A 577 -14.48 2.25 -31.25
N ARG A 578 -14.36 2.23 -32.58
CA ARG A 578 -13.94 1.04 -33.32
C ARG A 578 -12.53 0.61 -32.95
N GLU A 579 -11.57 1.53 -32.95
CA GLU A 579 -10.16 1.20 -32.72
C GLU A 579 -9.87 0.84 -31.25
N LYS A 580 -10.50 1.56 -30.32
CA LYS A 580 -10.27 1.38 -28.87
C LYS A 580 -11.03 0.20 -28.28
N PHE A 581 -12.22 -0.12 -28.78
CA PHE A 581 -13.12 -1.10 -28.15
C PHE A 581 -13.45 -2.33 -29.01
N CYS A 582 -13.33 -2.29 -30.35
CA CYS A 582 -13.54 -3.48 -31.20
C CYS A 582 -12.24 -4.23 -31.46
N ARG A 583 -11.85 -5.08 -30.51
CA ARG A 583 -10.58 -5.82 -30.58
C ARG A 583 -10.74 -7.32 -30.74
N LYS A 584 -11.90 -7.85 -30.38
CA LYS A 584 -12.22 -9.27 -30.51
C LYS A 584 -13.20 -9.50 -31.66
N PRO A 585 -13.10 -10.63 -32.39
CA PRO A 585 -14.12 -11.02 -33.35
C PRO A 585 -15.49 -11.11 -32.68
N GLY A 586 -16.46 -10.36 -33.20
CA GLY A 586 -17.83 -10.33 -32.68
C GLY A 586 -18.18 -9.14 -31.77
N ASP A 587 -17.22 -8.26 -31.44
CA ASP A 587 -17.51 -7.02 -30.72
C ASP A 587 -18.53 -6.16 -31.48
N ARG A 588 -19.55 -5.66 -30.77
CA ARG A 588 -20.64 -4.84 -31.35
C ARG A 588 -20.70 -3.48 -30.67
N LEU A 589 -20.70 -2.42 -31.47
CA LEU A 589 -20.92 -1.04 -31.02
C LEU A 589 -22.39 -0.67 -31.20
N ASP A 590 -23.27 -1.33 -30.46
CA ASP A 590 -24.70 -1.04 -30.42
C ASP A 590 -25.08 -0.12 -29.25
N GLY A 591 -26.36 0.24 -29.15
CA GLY A 591 -26.84 1.10 -28.06
C GLY A 591 -26.63 0.51 -26.66
N ALA A 592 -26.58 -0.82 -26.53
CA ALA A 592 -26.34 -1.47 -25.24
C ALA A 592 -24.88 -1.32 -24.80
N PHE A 593 -23.93 -1.43 -25.73
CA PHE A 593 -22.52 -1.13 -25.48
C PHE A 593 -22.32 0.31 -24.99
N TYR A 594 -22.83 1.31 -25.73
CA TYR A 594 -22.66 2.72 -25.37
C TYR A 594 -23.29 3.05 -24.00
N ARG A 595 -24.48 2.51 -23.72
CA ARG A 595 -25.12 2.65 -22.42
C ARG A 595 -24.27 2.02 -21.32
N SER A 596 -23.75 0.80 -21.53
CA SER A 596 -22.94 0.07 -20.54
C SER A 596 -21.70 0.85 -20.13
N ILE A 597 -20.88 1.32 -21.09
CA ILE A 597 -19.67 2.08 -20.78
C ILE A 597 -19.98 3.41 -20.08
N CYS A 598 -21.03 4.12 -20.49
CA CYS A 598 -21.42 5.39 -19.88
C CYS A 598 -21.94 5.19 -18.45
N THR A 599 -22.81 4.20 -18.24
CA THR A 599 -23.30 3.84 -16.91
C THR A 599 -22.15 3.44 -15.99
N SER A 600 -21.23 2.58 -16.44
CA SER A 600 -20.06 2.20 -15.64
C SER A 600 -19.13 3.38 -15.32
N TYR A 601 -18.99 4.36 -16.23
CA TYR A 601 -18.18 5.55 -15.97
C TYR A 601 -18.81 6.43 -14.88
N VAL A 602 -20.13 6.67 -14.97
CA VAL A 602 -20.88 7.44 -13.97
C VAL A 602 -20.96 6.72 -12.63
N GLU A 603 -21.13 5.39 -12.63
CA GLU A 603 -20.97 4.57 -11.42
C GLU A 603 -19.58 4.74 -10.82
N GLY A 604 -18.53 4.80 -11.64
CA GLY A 604 -17.18 5.05 -11.15
C GLY A 604 -17.01 6.40 -10.48
N LEU A 605 -17.57 7.48 -11.05
CA LEU A 605 -17.54 8.80 -10.41
C LEU A 605 -18.24 8.76 -9.04
N ARG A 606 -19.38 8.07 -8.95
CA ARG A 606 -20.09 7.86 -7.69
C ARG A 606 -19.26 7.04 -6.70
N TRP A 607 -18.60 5.98 -7.17
CA TRP A 607 -17.73 5.13 -6.35
C TRP A 607 -16.59 5.95 -5.76
N ILE A 608 -15.91 6.77 -6.58
CA ILE A 608 -14.79 7.63 -6.15
C ILE A 608 -15.27 8.64 -5.11
N MET A 609 -16.37 9.36 -5.38
CA MET A 609 -16.89 10.35 -4.42
C MET A 609 -17.27 9.69 -3.09
N LEU A 610 -17.92 8.53 -3.10
CA LEU A 610 -18.20 7.82 -1.85
C LEU A 610 -16.91 7.34 -1.16
N TYR A 611 -15.91 6.86 -1.91
CA TYR A 611 -14.63 6.42 -1.34
C TYR A 611 -13.91 7.55 -0.59
N TYR A 612 -13.98 8.76 -1.12
CA TYR A 612 -13.35 9.95 -0.54
C TYR A 612 -14.11 10.49 0.69
N TYR A 613 -15.45 10.47 0.68
CA TYR A 613 -16.28 11.11 1.73
C TYR A 613 -16.84 10.14 2.78
N LYS A 614 -16.94 8.84 2.46
CA LYS A 614 -17.58 7.81 3.31
C LYS A 614 -16.73 6.55 3.51
N GLY A 615 -15.62 6.40 2.80
CA GLY A 615 -14.85 5.15 2.76
C GLY A 615 -15.35 4.21 1.66
N CYS A 616 -14.67 3.07 1.48
CA CYS A 616 -14.85 2.20 0.31
C CYS A 616 -16.29 1.66 0.21
N PRO A 617 -17.09 2.08 -0.81
CA PRO A 617 -18.47 1.63 -0.94
C PRO A 617 -18.58 0.23 -1.58
N SER A 618 -17.52 -0.23 -2.24
CA SER A 618 -17.40 -1.58 -2.79
C SER A 618 -15.95 -1.97 -3.03
N TRP A 619 -15.52 -3.04 -2.39
CA TRP A 619 -14.23 -3.68 -2.62
C TRP A 619 -14.16 -4.41 -3.96
N ASP A 620 -15.31 -4.76 -4.55
CA ASP A 620 -15.43 -5.61 -5.73
C ASP A 620 -15.65 -4.84 -7.03
N TRP A 621 -16.15 -3.61 -6.94
CA TRP A 621 -16.42 -2.76 -8.09
C TRP A 621 -15.12 -2.30 -8.77
N PHE A 622 -15.15 -2.23 -10.09
CA PHE A 622 -14.10 -1.63 -10.91
C PHE A 622 -14.69 -1.17 -12.25
N PHE A 623 -14.02 -0.24 -12.93
CA PHE A 623 -14.39 0.17 -14.29
C PHE A 623 -13.91 -0.87 -15.32
N PRO A 624 -14.80 -1.55 -16.06
CA PRO A 624 -14.45 -2.73 -16.86
C PRO A 624 -13.98 -2.41 -18.29
N PHE A 625 -13.41 -1.23 -18.52
CA PHE A 625 -12.89 -0.81 -19.82
C PHE A 625 -11.54 -0.10 -19.66
N HIS A 626 -10.65 -0.21 -20.64
CA HIS A 626 -9.34 0.47 -20.62
C HIS A 626 -9.42 1.96 -20.98
N PHE A 627 -10.49 2.38 -21.66
CA PHE A 627 -10.65 3.74 -22.19
C PHE A 627 -11.98 4.35 -21.74
N ALA A 628 -12.01 5.68 -21.64
CA ALA A 628 -13.20 6.42 -21.26
C ALA A 628 -14.16 6.59 -22.46
N PRO A 629 -15.47 6.76 -22.22
CA PRO A 629 -16.39 7.27 -23.23
C PRO A 629 -16.07 8.73 -23.57
N CYS A 630 -16.57 9.21 -24.71
CA CYS A 630 -16.54 10.63 -25.07
C CYS A 630 -17.58 11.41 -24.23
N ALA A 631 -17.31 12.68 -23.94
CA ALA A 631 -18.25 13.54 -23.21
C ALA A 631 -19.58 13.66 -23.96
N SER A 632 -19.53 13.78 -25.29
CA SER A 632 -20.76 13.80 -26.10
C SER A 632 -21.54 12.48 -26.08
N THR A 633 -20.90 11.33 -25.83
CA THR A 633 -21.64 10.06 -25.65
C THR A 633 -22.21 9.97 -24.23
N LEU A 634 -21.51 10.48 -23.21
CA LEU A 634 -22.07 10.59 -21.87
C LEU A 634 -23.31 11.49 -21.83
N ALA A 635 -23.39 12.50 -22.68
CA ALA A 635 -24.55 13.37 -22.80
C ALA A 635 -25.79 12.70 -23.44
N GLU A 636 -25.64 11.56 -24.12
CA GLU A 636 -26.74 10.89 -24.83
C GLU A 636 -27.64 10.05 -23.91
N PHE A 637 -27.24 9.80 -22.66
CA PHE A 637 -27.94 8.92 -21.73
C PHE A 637 -28.33 9.61 -20.43
N SER A 638 -29.43 9.17 -19.83
CA SER A 638 -29.79 9.48 -18.45
C SER A 638 -29.32 8.37 -17.52
N TYR A 639 -29.00 8.72 -16.28
CA TYR A 639 -28.39 7.82 -15.30
C TYR A 639 -29.24 7.69 -14.05
N GLU A 640 -29.23 6.50 -13.47
CA GLU A 640 -29.89 6.19 -12.21
C GLU A 640 -28.86 5.68 -11.20
N ALA A 641 -29.06 6.06 -9.93
CA ALA A 641 -28.17 5.68 -8.85
C ALA A 641 -28.52 4.26 -8.35
N THR A 642 -27.63 3.31 -8.60
CA THR A 642 -27.69 1.95 -8.04
C THR A 642 -26.87 1.85 -6.74
N PRO A 643 -27.34 1.17 -5.69
CA PRO A 643 -26.54 0.90 -4.49
C PRO A 643 -25.34 0.00 -4.80
N PHE A 644 -24.21 0.28 -4.18
CA PHE A 644 -23.03 -0.58 -4.26
C PHE A 644 -23.16 -1.78 -3.32
N LYS A 645 -22.65 -2.94 -3.77
CA LYS A 645 -22.42 -4.09 -2.89
C LYS A 645 -21.03 -3.95 -2.27
N GLU A 646 -20.96 -3.82 -0.96
CA GLU A 646 -19.72 -3.58 -0.23
C GLU A 646 -18.65 -4.64 -0.52
N GLY A 647 -19.02 -5.92 -0.55
CA GLY A 647 -18.06 -7.00 -0.79
C GLY A 647 -17.10 -7.18 0.38
N LYS A 648 -15.92 -7.73 0.13
CA LYS A 648 -14.83 -7.88 1.12
C LYS A 648 -13.50 -7.59 0.45
N PRO A 649 -12.52 -7.01 1.16
CA PRO A 649 -11.16 -6.92 0.65
C PRO A 649 -10.62 -8.32 0.32
N PHE A 650 -9.76 -8.39 -0.67
CA PHE A 650 -8.93 -9.57 -0.92
C PHE A 650 -8.01 -9.86 0.27
N ARG A 651 -7.57 -11.12 0.43
CA ARG A 651 -6.44 -11.40 1.32
C ARG A 651 -5.15 -10.86 0.68
N PRO A 652 -4.08 -10.59 1.45
CA PRO A 652 -2.81 -10.10 0.91
C PRO A 652 -2.25 -10.93 -0.26
N LEU A 653 -2.29 -12.27 -0.16
CA LEU A 653 -1.81 -13.15 -1.23
C LEU A 653 -2.76 -13.19 -2.43
N ASP A 654 -4.08 -13.01 -2.23
CA ASP A 654 -5.04 -12.89 -3.33
C ASP A 654 -4.73 -11.63 -4.17
N GLN A 655 -4.43 -10.51 -3.51
CA GLN A 655 -4.02 -9.28 -4.20
C GLN A 655 -2.69 -9.45 -4.94
N LEU A 656 -1.72 -10.15 -4.35
CA LEU A 656 -0.45 -10.43 -5.04
C LEU A 656 -0.67 -11.23 -6.31
N MET A 657 -1.47 -12.30 -6.24
CA MET A 657 -1.87 -13.05 -7.42
C MET A 657 -2.58 -12.17 -8.45
N ALA A 658 -3.41 -11.23 -8.00
CA ALA A 658 -4.13 -10.36 -8.90
C ALA A 658 -3.25 -9.31 -9.60
N ASN A 659 -2.20 -8.81 -8.94
CA ASN A 659 -1.45 -7.65 -9.41
C ASN A 659 -0.09 -7.97 -10.02
N GLN A 660 0.54 -9.11 -9.68
CA GLN A 660 1.92 -9.39 -10.06
C GLN A 660 2.06 -10.02 -11.45
N PRO A 661 3.10 -9.65 -12.23
CA PRO A 661 3.45 -10.35 -13.46
C PRO A 661 4.10 -11.71 -13.18
N PRO A 662 4.05 -12.66 -14.14
CA PRO A 662 4.54 -14.03 -13.93
C PRO A 662 6.02 -14.11 -13.57
N GLY A 663 6.86 -13.17 -14.02
CA GLY A 663 8.27 -13.13 -13.63
C GLY A 663 8.53 -12.67 -12.19
N CYS A 664 7.50 -12.20 -11.49
CA CYS A 664 7.53 -11.88 -10.06
C CYS A 664 6.88 -12.97 -9.21
N ALA A 665 6.62 -14.16 -9.77
CA ALA A 665 6.06 -15.30 -9.03
C ALA A 665 6.90 -15.67 -7.80
N TYR A 666 8.20 -15.41 -7.81
CA TYR A 666 9.08 -15.66 -6.66
C TYR A 666 8.68 -14.91 -5.37
N LEU A 667 7.82 -13.89 -5.44
CA LEU A 667 7.28 -13.17 -4.28
C LEU A 667 6.14 -13.92 -3.56
N LEU A 668 5.62 -14.99 -4.18
CA LEU A 668 4.46 -15.76 -3.72
C LEU A 668 4.88 -17.12 -3.13
N PRO A 669 4.01 -17.78 -2.34
CA PRO A 669 4.25 -19.16 -1.90
C PRO A 669 4.38 -20.11 -3.09
N LYS A 670 5.18 -21.18 -2.97
CA LYS A 670 5.43 -22.14 -4.06
C LYS A 670 4.17 -22.61 -4.82
N PRO A 671 3.08 -23.03 -4.13
CA PRO A 671 1.87 -23.48 -4.83
C PRO A 671 1.23 -22.38 -5.70
N PHE A 672 1.34 -21.11 -5.29
CA PHE A 672 0.79 -19.97 -6.02
C PHE A 672 1.68 -19.62 -7.24
N GLN A 673 2.99 -19.84 -7.14
CA GLN A 673 3.90 -19.69 -8.28
C GLN A 673 3.53 -20.63 -9.42
N GLU A 674 3.16 -21.88 -9.09
CA GLU A 674 2.71 -22.86 -10.06
C GLU A 674 1.40 -22.44 -10.74
N LEU A 675 0.45 -21.86 -10.00
CA LEU A 675 -0.77 -21.29 -10.56
C LEU A 675 -0.50 -20.15 -11.55
N MET A 676 0.56 -19.36 -11.36
CA MET A 676 0.92 -18.29 -12.32
C MET A 676 1.66 -18.81 -13.56
N THR A 677 2.52 -19.82 -13.38
CA THR A 677 3.54 -20.17 -14.39
C THR A 677 3.23 -21.45 -15.16
N SER A 678 2.51 -22.39 -14.56
CA SER A 678 2.19 -23.68 -15.17
C SER A 678 1.32 -23.52 -16.42
N PRO A 679 1.66 -24.14 -17.56
CA PRO A 679 0.82 -24.16 -18.75
C PRO A 679 -0.58 -24.77 -18.50
N ASN A 680 -0.71 -25.64 -17.48
CA ASN A 680 -1.95 -26.33 -17.15
C ASN A 680 -2.80 -25.56 -16.11
N SER A 681 -2.36 -24.37 -15.69
CA SER A 681 -3.12 -23.59 -14.71
C SER A 681 -4.46 -23.10 -15.28
N PRO A 682 -5.57 -23.19 -14.51
CA PRO A 682 -6.89 -22.71 -14.93
C PRO A 682 -6.97 -21.18 -15.07
N ILE A 683 -5.95 -20.47 -14.60
CA ILE A 683 -5.84 -19.00 -14.62
C ILE A 683 -4.58 -18.53 -15.36
N ARG A 684 -3.98 -19.39 -16.19
CA ARG A 684 -2.75 -19.09 -16.94
C ARG A 684 -2.91 -17.89 -17.88
N ASP A 685 -4.11 -17.66 -18.39
CA ASP A 685 -4.46 -16.56 -19.29
C ASP A 685 -4.41 -15.18 -18.59
N PHE A 686 -4.47 -15.12 -17.26
CA PHE A 686 -4.30 -13.87 -16.51
C PHE A 686 -2.84 -13.37 -16.49
N TYR A 687 -1.88 -14.21 -16.86
CA TYR A 687 -0.45 -13.93 -16.74
C TYR A 687 0.26 -13.99 -18.10
N PRO A 688 -0.01 -13.06 -19.02
CA PRO A 688 0.72 -12.98 -20.28
C PRO A 688 2.20 -12.66 -20.03
N LYS A 689 3.11 -13.23 -20.85
CA LYS A 689 4.55 -12.97 -20.73
C LYS A 689 4.94 -11.57 -21.23
N ARG A 690 4.22 -11.05 -22.22
CA ARG A 690 4.33 -9.69 -22.76
C ARG A 690 2.92 -9.12 -22.83
N ILE A 691 2.75 -7.86 -22.45
CA ILE A 691 1.48 -7.15 -22.60
C ILE A 691 1.49 -6.33 -23.88
N GLU A 692 0.31 -6.21 -24.48
CA GLU A 692 0.09 -5.29 -25.60
C GLU A 692 -0.14 -3.88 -25.06
N TYR A 693 0.21 -2.89 -25.85
CA TYR A 693 0.00 -1.48 -25.54
C TYR A 693 -0.78 -0.82 -26.66
N ASP A 694 -1.67 0.10 -26.27
CA ASP A 694 -2.22 1.09 -27.17
C ASP A 694 -1.43 2.39 -27.03
N THR A 695 -0.89 2.89 -28.14
CA THR A 695 -0.01 4.07 -28.12
C THR A 695 -0.74 5.38 -27.85
N ASP A 696 -2.06 5.41 -28.03
CA ASP A 696 -2.92 6.61 -28.00
C ASP A 696 -2.43 7.76 -28.90
N GLY A 697 -1.67 7.43 -29.96
CA GLY A 697 -1.04 8.45 -30.82
C GLY A 697 0.16 9.15 -30.15
N LEU A 698 0.66 8.64 -29.02
CA LEU A 698 1.75 9.21 -28.24
C LEU A 698 3.07 8.47 -28.52
N PRO A 699 4.22 9.18 -28.56
CA PRO A 699 5.48 8.61 -29.02
C PRO A 699 6.22 7.77 -27.97
N PHE A 700 5.86 7.86 -26.69
CA PHE A 700 6.60 7.26 -25.59
C PHE A 700 5.76 6.26 -24.80
N ARG A 701 6.36 5.10 -24.51
CA ARG A 701 5.67 3.98 -23.86
C ARG A 701 5.08 4.27 -22.49
N TRP A 702 5.71 5.11 -21.67
CA TRP A 702 5.14 5.49 -20.36
C TRP A 702 3.84 6.31 -20.47
N LEU A 703 3.46 6.75 -21.67
CA LEU A 703 2.17 7.39 -21.96
C LEU A 703 1.14 6.43 -22.56
N TRP A 704 1.53 5.20 -22.89
CA TRP A 704 0.68 4.22 -23.55
C TRP A 704 -0.24 3.51 -22.56
N THR A 705 -1.37 3.02 -23.05
CA THR A 705 -2.32 2.25 -22.24
C THR A 705 -1.98 0.76 -22.33
N ALA A 706 -1.64 0.15 -21.19
CA ALA A 706 -1.39 -1.29 -21.09
C ALA A 706 -2.70 -2.09 -21.21
N LEU A 707 -2.71 -3.05 -22.13
CA LEU A 707 -3.89 -3.82 -22.51
C LEU A 707 -3.84 -5.20 -21.86
N ILE A 708 -4.09 -5.23 -20.55
CA ILE A 708 -4.14 -6.46 -19.77
C ILE A 708 -5.59 -6.87 -19.50
N SER A 709 -5.89 -8.15 -19.70
CA SER A 709 -7.22 -8.72 -19.41
C SER A 709 -7.57 -8.55 -17.94
N PHE A 710 -8.74 -7.99 -17.63
CA PHE A 710 -9.24 -7.91 -16.26
C PHE A 710 -9.41 -9.31 -15.67
N ILE A 711 -9.04 -9.47 -14.40
CA ILE A 711 -9.15 -10.76 -13.69
C ILE A 711 -10.62 -11.05 -13.38
N ASP A 712 -11.03 -12.28 -13.64
CA ASP A 712 -12.25 -12.85 -13.06
C ASP A 712 -11.97 -13.23 -11.60
N LYS A 713 -12.61 -12.51 -10.67
CA LYS A 713 -12.42 -12.68 -9.23
C LYS A 713 -12.74 -14.10 -8.79
N ASP A 714 -13.87 -14.64 -9.19
CA ASP A 714 -14.34 -15.93 -8.69
C ASP A 714 -13.46 -17.06 -9.23
N ARG A 715 -13.02 -16.95 -10.48
CA ARG A 715 -12.08 -17.91 -11.08
C ARG A 715 -10.70 -17.85 -10.44
N LEU A 716 -10.22 -16.66 -10.09
CA LEU A 716 -8.97 -16.48 -9.36
C LEU A 716 -9.04 -17.11 -7.97
N LEU A 717 -10.06 -16.77 -7.18
CA LEU A 717 -10.22 -17.26 -5.81
C LEU A 717 -10.41 -18.78 -5.78
N ALA A 718 -11.21 -19.34 -6.71
CA ALA A 718 -11.38 -20.79 -6.81
C ALA A 718 -10.06 -21.54 -7.10
N ALA A 719 -9.19 -20.96 -7.93
CA ALA A 719 -7.86 -21.53 -8.19
C ALA A 719 -6.95 -21.43 -6.96
N ILE A 720 -6.93 -20.28 -6.28
CA ILE A 720 -6.15 -20.07 -5.05
C ILE A 720 -6.61 -21.03 -3.94
N ASP A 721 -7.91 -21.11 -3.69
CA ASP A 721 -8.49 -21.94 -2.63
C ASP A 721 -8.21 -23.43 -2.82
N SER A 722 -7.93 -23.87 -4.05
CA SER A 722 -7.56 -25.26 -4.36
C SER A 722 -6.17 -25.69 -3.86
N VAL A 723 -5.32 -24.73 -3.46
CA VAL A 723 -3.94 -24.97 -3.00
C VAL A 723 -3.63 -24.28 -1.66
N MET A 724 -4.65 -23.78 -0.96
CA MET A 724 -4.49 -23.08 0.33
C MET A 724 -3.96 -23.99 1.45
N ASP A 725 -4.27 -25.28 1.39
CA ASP A 725 -3.84 -26.32 2.34
C ASP A 725 -2.33 -26.62 2.27
N GLN A 726 -1.67 -26.19 1.19
CA GLN A 726 -0.23 -26.38 0.96
C GLN A 726 0.62 -25.21 1.47
N LEU A 727 0.00 -24.17 2.02
CA LEU A 727 0.70 -22.99 2.54
C LEU A 727 1.44 -23.30 3.85
N THR A 728 2.60 -22.70 4.01
CA THR A 728 3.34 -22.79 5.28
C THR A 728 2.70 -21.91 6.36
N PRO A 729 2.98 -22.13 7.66
CA PRO A 729 2.50 -21.23 8.71
C PRO A 729 2.92 -19.77 8.50
N ALA A 730 4.13 -19.52 7.98
CA ALA A 730 4.58 -18.17 7.65
C ALA A 730 3.75 -17.55 6.51
N ASP A 731 3.36 -18.36 5.52
CA ASP A 731 2.47 -17.93 4.44
C ASP A 731 1.06 -17.59 4.96
N LEU A 732 0.54 -18.35 5.92
CA LEU A 732 -0.74 -18.07 6.55
C LEU A 732 -0.70 -16.77 7.38
N ILE A 733 0.40 -16.52 8.12
CA ILE A 733 0.60 -15.28 8.87
C ILE A 733 0.60 -14.06 7.95
N ARG A 734 1.37 -14.10 6.85
CA ARG A 734 1.40 -12.98 5.89
C ARG A 734 0.12 -12.81 5.07
N ASN A 735 -0.76 -13.83 5.06
CA ASN A 735 -2.06 -13.78 4.39
C ASN A 735 -3.21 -13.36 5.32
N HIS A 736 -2.93 -13.08 6.59
CA HIS A 736 -3.92 -12.63 7.57
C HIS A 736 -4.29 -11.16 7.39
N VAL A 737 -5.54 -10.82 7.70
CA VAL A 737 -6.05 -9.43 7.72
C VAL A 737 -5.92 -8.88 9.14
N GLY A 738 -5.04 -7.91 9.36
CA GLY A 738 -4.75 -7.38 10.69
C GLY A 738 -5.63 -6.20 11.13
N VAL A 739 -5.20 -5.57 12.23
CA VAL A 739 -5.84 -4.40 12.85
C VAL A 739 -4.79 -3.34 13.18
N ASP A 740 -5.22 -2.09 13.32
CA ASP A 740 -4.33 -0.98 13.68
C ASP A 740 -3.70 -1.21 15.08
N LEU A 741 -2.45 -0.78 15.23
CA LEU A 741 -1.72 -0.82 16.50
C LEU A 741 -1.66 0.56 17.12
N LEU A 742 -2.24 0.70 18.32
CA LEU A 742 -2.09 1.88 19.17
C LEU A 742 -0.89 1.71 20.10
N CYS A 743 0.08 2.62 19.99
CA CYS A 743 1.28 2.66 20.82
C CYS A 743 1.25 3.90 21.74
N VAL A 744 1.20 3.65 23.06
CA VAL A 744 1.21 4.69 24.10
C VAL A 744 2.27 4.36 25.16
N ARG A 745 2.95 5.36 25.70
CA ARG A 745 3.92 5.17 26.79
C ARG A 745 3.18 5.05 28.12
N ARG A 746 3.58 4.08 28.95
CA ARG A 746 2.99 3.80 30.28
C ARG A 746 3.00 4.98 31.26
N SER A 747 3.83 5.99 31.03
CA SER A 747 4.01 7.18 31.89
C SER A 747 3.30 8.44 31.38
N ILE A 748 2.71 8.42 30.18
CA ILE A 748 1.71 9.43 29.84
C ILE A 748 0.60 9.18 30.87
N PRO A 749 0.28 10.13 31.77
CA PRO A 749 -0.90 9.98 32.61
C PRO A 749 -2.00 9.63 31.64
N GLU A 750 -2.67 8.47 31.84
CA GLU A 750 -3.68 7.92 30.93
C GLU A 750 -4.26 9.04 30.11
N VAL A 751 -4.17 8.97 28.77
CA VAL A 751 -5.05 9.77 27.90
C VAL A 751 -6.35 9.79 28.65
N GLN A 752 -6.70 10.92 29.28
CA GLN A 752 -7.83 10.90 30.19
C GLN A 752 -8.94 10.42 29.28
N PRO A 753 -9.56 9.26 29.55
CA PRO A 753 -10.63 8.80 28.71
C PRO A 753 -11.59 9.98 28.68
N LYS A 754 -11.73 10.66 27.53
CA LYS A 754 -12.64 11.78 27.37
C LYS A 754 -13.98 11.21 27.77
N GLU A 755 -14.43 11.57 28.98
CA GLU A 755 -15.48 10.89 29.75
C GLU A 755 -16.00 9.64 29.05
N SER A 756 -15.18 8.57 29.06
CA SER A 756 -15.71 7.26 28.73
C SER A 756 -16.90 7.08 29.65
N GLU A 757 -18.07 6.70 29.11
CA GLU A 757 -19.22 6.29 29.91
C GLU A 757 -18.69 5.63 31.18
N THR A 758 -18.86 6.28 32.33
CA THR A 758 -18.39 5.75 33.60
C THR A 758 -19.13 4.44 33.81
N LYS A 759 -18.52 3.34 33.38
CA LYS A 759 -19.08 2.02 33.51
C LYS A 759 -18.90 1.65 34.97
N THR A 760 -19.99 1.68 35.72
CA THR A 760 -19.98 1.17 37.08
C THR A 760 -19.63 -0.31 37.01
N MET A 761 -18.46 -0.66 37.55
CA MET A 761 -17.95 -2.02 37.58
C MET A 761 -17.94 -2.52 39.02
N GLY A 762 -18.40 -3.74 39.22
CA GLY A 762 -18.14 -4.44 40.48
C GLY A 762 -16.69 -4.87 40.51
N LEU A 763 -16.01 -4.61 41.62
CA LEU A 763 -14.65 -5.06 41.87
C LEU A 763 -14.61 -5.83 43.19
N ILE A 764 -13.85 -6.92 43.22
CA ILE A 764 -13.52 -7.68 44.43
C ILE A 764 -12.07 -7.35 44.77
N LEU A 765 -11.87 -6.82 45.97
CA LEU A 765 -10.54 -6.58 46.54
C LEU A 765 -10.17 -7.80 47.38
N LYS A 766 -9.24 -8.62 46.91
CA LYS A 766 -8.79 -9.82 47.60
C LYS A 766 -7.46 -9.51 48.32
N ALA A 767 -7.50 -9.46 49.64
CA ALA A 767 -6.30 -9.31 50.47
C ALA A 767 -5.81 -10.68 50.91
N TYR A 768 -4.49 -10.87 50.96
CA TYR A 768 -3.83 -12.10 51.43
C TYR A 768 -4.09 -13.36 50.57
N ASP A 769 -4.46 -13.17 49.30
CA ASP A 769 -4.65 -14.28 48.35
C ASP A 769 -3.96 -13.98 47.01
N ASP A 770 -3.24 -14.95 46.47
CA ASP A 770 -2.36 -14.75 45.33
C ASP A 770 -3.09 -14.93 43.99
N CYS A 771 -3.62 -13.83 43.45
CA CYS A 771 -4.40 -13.82 42.20
C CYS A 771 -3.57 -14.07 40.92
N ARG A 772 -2.27 -14.36 41.01
CA ARG A 772 -1.43 -14.68 39.85
C ARG A 772 -1.86 -15.98 39.16
N GLN A 773 -2.42 -16.94 39.91
CA GLN A 773 -2.99 -18.16 39.32
C GLN A 773 -4.22 -17.88 38.47
N ASP A 774 -5.14 -17.04 38.94
CA ASP A 774 -6.31 -16.62 38.15
C ASP A 774 -5.87 -15.88 36.88
N THR A 775 -4.84 -15.04 36.99
CA THR A 775 -4.26 -14.34 35.84
C THR A 775 -3.72 -15.33 34.79
N LEU A 776 -2.97 -16.36 35.21
CA LEU A 776 -2.48 -17.41 34.32
C LEU A 776 -3.64 -18.14 33.63
N ALA A 777 -4.68 -18.53 34.37
CA ALA A 777 -5.84 -19.21 33.81
C ALA A 777 -6.54 -18.37 32.74
N LEU A 778 -6.75 -17.07 33.04
CA LEU A 778 -7.42 -16.12 32.16
C LEU A 778 -6.59 -15.82 30.90
N GLN A 779 -5.26 -15.78 31.01
CA GLN A 779 -4.37 -15.64 29.85
C GLN A 779 -4.44 -16.87 28.92
N VAL A 780 -4.43 -18.08 29.49
CA VAL A 780 -4.62 -19.31 28.70
C VAL A 780 -6.00 -19.31 28.05
N MET A 781 -7.07 -18.97 28.80
CA MET A 781 -8.42 -18.87 28.25
C MET A 781 -8.53 -17.84 27.12
N ARG A 782 -7.85 -16.69 27.24
CA ARG A 782 -7.79 -15.69 26.18
C ARG A 782 -7.09 -16.24 24.94
N LEU A 783 -6.01 -17.00 25.10
CA LEU A 783 -5.33 -17.67 23.99
C LEU A 783 -6.24 -18.73 23.34
N LEU A 784 -6.97 -19.54 24.11
CA LEU A 784 -7.93 -20.50 23.57
C LEU A 784 -9.03 -19.81 22.75
N GLN A 785 -9.55 -18.68 23.25
CA GLN A 785 -10.54 -17.87 22.55
C GLN A 785 -9.99 -17.35 21.21
N ILE A 786 -8.78 -16.78 21.21
CA ILE A 786 -8.12 -16.30 19.98
C ILE A 786 -7.95 -17.43 18.96
N ILE A 787 -7.55 -18.62 19.41
CA ILE A 787 -7.38 -19.80 18.56
C ILE A 787 -8.72 -20.20 17.92
N TRP A 788 -9.80 -20.29 18.71
CA TRP A 788 -11.12 -20.67 18.18
C TRP A 788 -11.69 -19.62 17.23
N GLU A 789 -11.53 -18.34 17.53
CA GLU A 789 -11.94 -17.23 16.65
C GLU A 789 -11.19 -17.26 15.32
N ALA A 790 -9.87 -17.52 15.35
CA ALA A 790 -9.05 -17.65 14.15
C ALA A 790 -9.47 -18.85 13.26
N GLU A 791 -9.95 -19.94 13.86
CA GLU A 791 -10.38 -21.16 13.16
C GLU A 791 -11.89 -21.16 12.87
N GLY A 792 -12.60 -20.07 13.19
CA GLY A 792 -14.03 -19.90 12.90
C GLY A 792 -14.99 -20.71 13.79
N ILE A 793 -14.53 -21.15 14.96
CA ILE A 793 -15.35 -21.89 15.94
C ILE A 793 -15.95 -20.90 16.95
N ASP A 794 -17.24 -20.62 16.79
CA ASP A 794 -17.99 -19.64 17.61
C ASP A 794 -18.40 -20.21 18.98
N ILE A 795 -17.44 -20.24 19.91
CA ILE A 795 -17.63 -20.67 21.30
C ILE A 795 -17.02 -19.67 22.30
N PRO A 796 -17.83 -18.92 23.07
CA PRO A 796 -17.31 -17.82 23.89
C PRO A 796 -16.74 -18.30 25.23
N LEU A 797 -15.64 -17.68 25.67
CA LEU A 797 -15.16 -17.69 27.05
C LEU A 797 -15.28 -16.29 27.65
N MET A 798 -15.74 -16.19 28.89
CA MET A 798 -15.68 -14.92 29.63
C MET A 798 -14.28 -14.75 30.23
N VAL A 799 -13.55 -13.75 29.74
CA VAL A 799 -12.24 -13.34 30.27
C VAL A 799 -12.42 -11.99 30.96
N TYR A 800 -12.48 -12.00 32.30
CA TYR A 800 -12.57 -10.80 33.14
C TYR A 800 -11.19 -10.36 33.61
N ASN A 801 -11.06 -9.11 34.06
CA ASN A 801 -9.76 -8.59 34.49
C ASN A 801 -9.40 -9.03 35.90
N VAL A 802 -8.16 -9.52 36.06
CA VAL A 802 -7.53 -9.78 37.36
C VAL A 802 -6.18 -9.08 37.38
N THR A 803 -5.98 -8.21 38.36
CA THR A 803 -4.71 -7.51 38.57
C THR A 803 -4.11 -7.95 39.90
N PRO A 804 -3.09 -8.82 39.89
CA PRO A 804 -2.34 -9.13 41.09
C PRO A 804 -1.67 -7.87 41.63
N ALA A 805 -1.79 -7.64 42.94
CA ALA A 805 -1.25 -6.47 43.60
C ALA A 805 -0.61 -6.86 44.94
N ARG A 806 0.43 -6.13 45.34
CA ARG A 806 0.98 -6.26 46.69
C ARG A 806 0.03 -5.54 47.66
N THR A 807 -0.42 -6.23 48.71
CA THR A 807 -1.41 -5.68 49.65
C THR A 807 -0.84 -5.33 51.03
N SER A 808 0.45 -5.58 51.25
CA SER A 808 1.18 -5.13 52.46
C SER A 808 2.65 -4.85 52.17
N THR A 809 3.28 -4.05 53.03
CA THR A 809 4.73 -3.77 53.03
C THR A 809 5.57 -4.94 53.54
N GLU A 810 4.95 -5.94 54.18
CA GLU A 810 5.61 -7.18 54.57
C GLU A 810 5.90 -8.05 53.35
N ASP A 811 7.14 -8.54 53.24
CA ASP A 811 7.52 -9.41 52.14
C ASP A 811 6.67 -10.68 52.12
N LYS A 812 6.06 -10.95 50.94
CA LYS A 812 5.21 -12.12 50.58
C LYS A 812 3.70 -11.98 50.80
N VAL A 813 3.18 -10.84 51.23
CA VAL A 813 1.71 -10.64 51.30
C VAL A 813 1.16 -10.16 49.95
N MET A 814 0.62 -11.11 49.19
CA MET A 814 0.00 -10.88 47.88
C MET A 814 -1.51 -10.70 48.01
N GLY A 815 -2.09 -9.97 47.07
CA GLY A 815 -3.54 -9.81 46.89
C GLY A 815 -3.86 -9.53 45.42
N GLY A 816 -5.04 -9.00 45.17
CA GLY A 816 -5.40 -8.56 43.82
C GLY A 816 -6.75 -7.89 43.74
N ILE A 817 -6.98 -7.27 42.59
CA ILE A 817 -8.26 -6.69 42.19
C ILE A 817 -8.85 -7.61 41.13
N ILE A 818 -10.07 -8.09 41.36
CA ILE A 818 -10.80 -8.97 40.44
C ILE A 818 -12.05 -8.24 39.97
N GLU A 819 -12.24 -8.17 38.65
CA GLU A 819 -13.47 -7.66 38.05
C GLU A 819 -14.63 -8.65 38.27
N CYS A 820 -15.76 -8.16 38.78
CA CYS A 820 -16.98 -8.95 38.87
C CYS A 820 -17.55 -9.23 37.48
N VAL A 821 -17.92 -10.48 37.22
CA VAL A 821 -18.65 -10.85 36.01
C VAL A 821 -20.04 -10.17 36.05
N PRO A 822 -20.34 -9.23 35.13
CA PRO A 822 -21.57 -8.45 35.19
C PRO A 822 -22.79 -9.32 34.88
N ASN A 823 -23.95 -8.94 35.42
CA ASN A 823 -25.25 -9.53 35.08
C ASN A 823 -25.28 -11.06 35.17
N SER A 824 -24.61 -11.62 36.18
CA SER A 824 -24.52 -13.06 36.38
C SER A 824 -24.68 -13.43 37.84
N ASP A 825 -25.21 -14.63 38.07
CA ASP A 825 -25.36 -15.22 39.39
C ASP A 825 -24.73 -16.61 39.40
N SER A 826 -24.06 -16.96 40.51
CA SER A 826 -23.63 -18.34 40.71
C SER A 826 -24.82 -19.28 40.84
N ARG A 827 -24.66 -20.53 40.40
CA ARG A 827 -25.72 -21.54 40.51
C ARG A 827 -26.16 -21.76 41.97
N ASP A 828 -25.24 -21.63 42.92
CA ASP A 828 -25.55 -21.64 44.36
C ASP A 828 -26.48 -20.47 44.75
N ASN A 829 -26.17 -19.24 44.29
CA ASN A 829 -27.00 -18.07 44.55
C ASN A 829 -28.38 -18.17 43.90
N LEU A 830 -28.47 -18.74 42.69
CA LEU A 830 -29.74 -19.01 42.02
C LEU A 830 -30.63 -19.96 42.85
N GLY A 831 -30.03 -20.97 43.49
CA GLY A 831 -30.75 -21.86 44.41
C GLY A 831 -31.33 -21.11 45.61
N LYS A 832 -30.54 -20.20 46.21
CA LYS A 832 -30.98 -19.32 47.31
C LYS A 832 -32.08 -18.35 46.90
N LYS A 833 -32.11 -17.94 45.62
CA LYS A 833 -33.18 -17.11 45.01
C LYS A 833 -34.44 -17.90 44.64
N GLY A 834 -34.50 -19.21 44.93
CA GLY A 834 -35.68 -20.06 44.71
C GLY A 834 -35.68 -20.84 43.39
N PHE A 835 -34.63 -20.74 42.56
CA PHE A 835 -34.49 -21.52 41.34
C PHE A 835 -33.89 -22.90 41.64
N THR A 836 -34.78 -23.89 41.82
CA THR A 836 -34.41 -25.26 42.17
C THR A 836 -33.77 -26.03 41.02
N THR A 837 -34.01 -25.65 39.75
CA THR A 837 -33.39 -26.25 38.56
C THR A 837 -32.92 -25.19 37.56
N LEU A 838 -31.87 -25.48 36.78
CA LEU A 838 -31.45 -24.62 35.65
C LEU A 838 -32.59 -24.41 34.64
N LYS A 839 -33.40 -25.44 34.36
CA LYS A 839 -34.55 -25.32 33.46
C LYS A 839 -35.53 -24.25 33.93
N SER A 840 -35.94 -24.28 35.21
CA SER A 840 -36.83 -23.26 35.77
C SER A 840 -36.26 -21.84 35.70
N TYR A 841 -34.92 -21.71 35.79
CA TYR A 841 -34.26 -20.42 35.64
C TYR A 841 -34.29 -19.93 34.18
N TYR A 842 -33.97 -20.80 33.22
CA TYR A 842 -34.04 -20.46 31.78
C TYR A 842 -35.46 -20.12 31.34
N GLU A 843 -36.47 -20.83 31.85
CA GLU A 843 -37.88 -20.52 31.59
C GLU A 843 -38.25 -19.14 32.14
N SER A 844 -37.69 -18.75 33.30
CA SER A 844 -37.92 -17.42 33.88
C SER A 844 -37.24 -16.29 33.11
N LEU A 845 -36.07 -16.54 32.50
CA LEU A 845 -35.32 -15.54 31.73
C LEU A 845 -35.86 -15.39 30.30
N PHE A 846 -36.16 -16.51 29.64
CA PHE A 846 -36.40 -16.54 28.19
C PHE A 846 -37.83 -16.91 27.81
N GLY A 847 -38.67 -17.30 28.77
CA GLY A 847 -40.04 -17.73 28.53
C GLY A 847 -40.13 -19.23 28.22
N ARG A 848 -41.17 -19.62 27.48
CA ARG A 848 -41.48 -21.04 27.22
C ARG A 848 -40.39 -21.72 26.39
N GLU A 849 -40.19 -23.01 26.62
CA GLU A 849 -39.17 -23.86 25.97
C GLU A 849 -39.29 -23.93 24.44
N ASP A 850 -40.51 -23.77 23.91
CA ASP A 850 -40.82 -23.70 22.47
C ASP A 850 -40.62 -22.31 21.85
N GLY A 851 -40.23 -21.32 22.65
CA GLY A 851 -40.02 -19.94 22.22
C GLY A 851 -38.63 -19.69 21.65
N GLU A 852 -38.56 -18.82 20.64
CA GLU A 852 -37.31 -18.40 19.98
C GLU A 852 -36.26 -17.86 20.97
N LYS A 853 -36.69 -17.09 21.99
CA LYS A 853 -35.80 -16.56 23.03
C LYS A 853 -35.16 -17.67 23.87
N TYR A 854 -35.91 -18.72 24.19
CA TYR A 854 -35.41 -19.86 24.97
C TYR A 854 -34.40 -20.65 24.13
N GLU A 855 -34.70 -20.87 22.85
CA GLU A 855 -33.77 -21.51 21.92
C GLU A 855 -32.45 -20.73 21.79
N MET A 856 -32.51 -19.39 21.67
CA MET A 856 -31.33 -18.53 21.65
C MET A 856 -30.50 -18.62 22.94
N GLY A 857 -31.15 -18.57 24.10
CA GLY A 857 -30.49 -18.75 25.41
C GLY A 857 -29.86 -20.13 25.55
N LEU A 858 -30.54 -21.18 25.09
CA LEU A 858 -30.03 -22.56 25.09
C LEU A 858 -28.82 -22.72 24.17
N ARG A 859 -28.81 -22.11 22.97
CA ARG A 859 -27.63 -22.12 22.08
C ARG A 859 -26.43 -21.42 22.71
N ARG A 860 -26.64 -20.30 23.41
CA ARG A 860 -25.59 -19.61 24.17
C ARG A 860 -25.04 -20.50 25.28
N PHE A 861 -25.91 -21.22 25.99
CA PHE A 861 -25.51 -22.20 27.00
C PHE A 861 -24.67 -23.33 26.40
N ILE A 862 -25.11 -23.91 25.28
CA ILE A 862 -24.41 -25.00 24.57
C ILE A 862 -22.98 -24.58 24.22
N ARG A 863 -22.83 -23.42 23.56
CA ARG A 863 -21.53 -22.92 23.07
C ARG A 863 -20.56 -22.57 24.20
N SER A 864 -21.03 -21.82 25.20
CA SER A 864 -20.22 -21.48 26.37
C SER A 864 -19.86 -22.72 27.20
N SER A 865 -20.79 -23.68 27.34
CA SER A 865 -20.50 -24.95 28.02
C SER A 865 -19.44 -25.78 27.30
N ALA A 866 -19.46 -25.83 25.97
CA ALA A 866 -18.44 -26.50 25.18
C ALA A 866 -17.06 -25.84 25.38
N ALA A 867 -17.00 -24.51 25.35
CA ALA A 867 -15.77 -23.76 25.62
C ALA A 867 -15.18 -24.08 27.00
N TYR A 868 -16.00 -23.98 28.06
CA TYR A 868 -15.55 -24.27 29.42
C TYR A 868 -15.24 -25.75 29.67
N ALA A 869 -15.89 -26.69 28.97
CA ALA A 869 -15.54 -28.10 29.03
C ALA A 869 -14.09 -28.35 28.57
N VAL A 870 -13.70 -27.72 27.45
CA VAL A 870 -12.33 -27.80 26.94
C VAL A 870 -11.35 -27.04 27.82
N ALA A 871 -11.67 -25.81 28.21
CA ALA A 871 -10.79 -24.99 29.06
C ALA A 871 -10.52 -25.66 30.41
N CYS A 872 -11.56 -26.16 31.10
CA CYS A 872 -11.41 -26.87 32.37
C CYS A 872 -10.62 -28.17 32.23
N TYR A 873 -10.76 -28.88 31.10
CA TYR A 873 -9.96 -30.07 30.83
C TYR A 873 -8.48 -29.72 30.66
N ILE A 874 -8.14 -28.71 29.84
CA ILE A 874 -6.75 -28.32 29.57
C ILE A 874 -6.08 -27.73 30.81
N LEU A 875 -6.74 -26.80 31.50
CA LEU A 875 -6.24 -26.18 32.74
C LEU A 875 -6.33 -27.13 33.94
N TRP A 876 -7.06 -28.24 33.81
CA TRP A 876 -7.28 -29.23 34.86
C TRP A 876 -7.84 -28.60 36.15
N VAL A 877 -8.86 -27.76 35.99
CA VAL A 877 -9.52 -27.04 37.09
C VAL A 877 -10.22 -28.02 38.01
N LYS A 878 -9.94 -27.94 39.32
CA LYS A 878 -10.46 -28.86 40.34
C LYS A 878 -11.57 -28.29 41.21
N ASP A 879 -11.74 -26.97 41.26
CA ASP A 879 -12.76 -26.37 42.11
C ASP A 879 -14.00 -25.94 41.31
N ARG A 880 -14.85 -26.92 41.00
CA ARG A 880 -16.01 -26.77 40.10
C ARG A 880 -17.33 -26.79 40.84
N HIS A 881 -17.38 -26.33 42.10
CA HIS A 881 -18.62 -26.35 42.87
C HIS A 881 -19.66 -25.33 42.34
N ASN A 882 -20.93 -25.45 42.74
CA ASN A 882 -22.00 -24.58 42.21
C ASN A 882 -21.81 -23.08 42.52
N GLY A 883 -20.96 -22.72 43.49
CA GLY A 883 -20.55 -21.34 43.73
C GLY A 883 -19.65 -20.73 42.65
N ASN A 884 -18.92 -21.56 41.89
CA ASN A 884 -17.94 -21.14 40.88
C ASN A 884 -18.48 -21.23 39.44
N LEU A 885 -19.71 -21.73 39.29
CA LEU A 885 -20.42 -21.81 38.02
C LEU A 885 -21.49 -20.72 37.99
N MET A 886 -21.29 -19.71 37.17
CA MET A 886 -22.22 -18.60 36.98
C MET A 886 -23.03 -18.77 35.71
N ILE A 887 -24.26 -18.26 35.72
CA ILE A 887 -25.09 -18.09 34.54
C ILE A 887 -25.38 -16.60 34.38
N ASP A 888 -25.06 -16.04 33.21
CA ASP A 888 -25.40 -14.66 32.90
C ASP A 888 -26.85 -14.50 32.40
N ASN A 889 -27.34 -13.27 32.34
CA ASN A 889 -28.69 -12.96 31.87
C ASN A 889 -28.93 -13.29 30.38
N ASN A 890 -27.88 -13.61 29.63
CA ASN A 890 -27.96 -14.06 28.24
C ASN A 890 -27.98 -15.59 28.11
N GLY A 891 -27.81 -16.32 29.20
CA GLY A 891 -27.82 -17.78 29.24
C GLY A 891 -26.46 -18.42 28.94
N ASN A 892 -25.35 -17.70 29.11
CA ASN A 892 -24.02 -18.28 29.02
C ASN A 892 -23.61 -18.95 30.35
N LEU A 893 -22.93 -20.09 30.28
CA LEU A 893 -22.20 -20.68 31.41
C LEU A 893 -20.84 -20.00 31.55
N ILE A 894 -20.48 -19.60 32.77
CA ILE A 894 -19.21 -18.96 33.09
C ILE A 894 -18.59 -19.68 34.29
N HIS A 895 -17.33 -20.14 34.16
CA HIS A 895 -16.56 -20.61 35.31
C HIS A 895 -15.68 -19.47 35.85
N ILE A 896 -15.71 -19.27 37.17
CA ILE A 896 -14.88 -18.32 37.91
C ILE A 896 -14.07 -19.04 38.98
N ASP A 897 -13.13 -18.35 39.61
CA ASP A 897 -12.22 -18.88 40.65
C ASP A 897 -11.33 -20.02 40.14
N PHE A 898 -10.07 -19.69 39.85
CA PHE A 898 -9.08 -20.64 39.36
C PHE A 898 -7.99 -20.92 40.40
N GLY A 899 -8.31 -20.78 41.70
CA GLY A 899 -7.37 -21.07 42.78
C GLY A 899 -6.81 -22.51 42.77
N PHE A 900 -7.47 -23.44 42.07
CA PHE A 900 -7.07 -24.85 41.98
C PHE A 900 -6.97 -25.33 40.52
N LEU A 901 -5.80 -25.09 39.91
CA LEU A 901 -5.49 -25.44 38.52
C LEU A 901 -4.24 -26.33 38.41
N LEU A 902 -4.06 -26.95 37.24
CA LEU A 902 -2.91 -27.78 36.83
C LEU A 902 -2.59 -29.01 37.70
N GLY A 903 -3.49 -29.42 38.60
CA GLY A 903 -3.30 -30.62 39.44
C GLY A 903 -3.51 -30.41 40.93
N THR A 904 -3.51 -29.15 41.38
CA THR A 904 -3.85 -28.80 42.77
C THR A 904 -5.34 -29.00 43.04
N SER A 905 -5.69 -29.47 44.25
CA SER A 905 -7.09 -29.55 44.69
C SER A 905 -7.27 -29.02 46.12
N PRO A 906 -8.49 -28.53 46.45
CA PRO A 906 -8.82 -28.15 47.82
C PRO A 906 -8.56 -29.29 48.82
N GLY A 907 -8.13 -28.95 50.04
CA GLY A 907 -7.97 -29.91 51.14
C GLY A 907 -6.73 -30.82 51.07
N GLY A 908 -5.69 -30.49 50.29
CA GLY A 908 -4.42 -31.23 50.27
C GLY A 908 -4.38 -32.41 49.29
N ASN A 909 -4.89 -32.22 48.06
CA ASN A 909 -4.81 -33.20 46.98
C ASN A 909 -5.51 -34.56 47.25
N ILE A 910 -6.63 -34.56 48.00
CA ILE A 910 -7.40 -35.77 48.34
C ILE A 910 -8.07 -36.43 47.10
N GLY A 911 -8.03 -35.80 45.92
CA GLY A 911 -8.41 -36.45 44.66
C GLY A 911 -9.92 -36.66 44.47
N PHE A 912 -10.76 -35.85 45.12
CA PHE A 912 -12.22 -35.96 45.09
C PHE A 912 -12.84 -35.84 43.68
N GLU A 913 -12.21 -35.12 42.75
CA GLU A 913 -12.82 -34.84 41.44
C GLU A 913 -12.02 -35.42 40.26
N LYS A 914 -12.46 -36.59 39.78
CA LYS A 914 -11.86 -37.34 38.67
C LYS A 914 -12.36 -36.95 37.28
N ALA A 915 -13.53 -36.31 37.19
CA ALA A 915 -14.11 -35.88 35.91
C ALA A 915 -13.28 -34.77 35.25
N ALA A 916 -13.28 -34.71 33.92
CA ALA A 916 -12.53 -33.72 33.12
C ALA A 916 -13.11 -32.30 33.23
N PHE A 917 -14.44 -32.19 33.29
CA PHE A 917 -15.20 -30.97 33.53
C PHE A 917 -16.51 -31.35 34.24
N LYS A 918 -17.26 -30.35 34.72
CA LYS A 918 -18.53 -30.59 35.40
C LYS A 918 -19.69 -30.52 34.42
N LEU A 919 -20.45 -31.61 34.36
CA LEU A 919 -21.71 -31.71 33.63
C LEU A 919 -22.75 -32.30 34.57
N SER A 920 -23.51 -31.44 35.24
CA SER A 920 -24.48 -31.87 36.26
C SER A 920 -25.77 -32.44 35.62
N LYS A 921 -26.58 -33.14 36.42
CA LYS A 921 -27.87 -33.69 35.96
C LYS A 921 -28.82 -32.61 35.46
N GLU A 922 -28.79 -31.42 36.06
CA GLU A 922 -29.61 -30.29 35.62
C GLU A 922 -29.11 -29.68 34.30
N MET A 923 -27.79 -29.61 34.07
CA MET A 923 -27.22 -29.18 32.78
C MET A 923 -27.58 -30.18 31.68
N PHE A 924 -27.48 -31.48 31.97
CA PHE A 924 -27.89 -32.53 31.06
C PHE A 924 -29.40 -32.45 30.74
N THR A 925 -30.23 -32.16 31.75
CA THR A 925 -31.67 -31.95 31.58
C THR A 925 -31.96 -30.73 30.69
N LEU A 926 -31.23 -29.63 30.88
CA LEU A 926 -31.34 -28.43 30.03
C LEU A 926 -30.95 -28.70 28.57
N LEU A 927 -29.98 -29.60 28.34
CA LEU A 927 -29.57 -30.09 27.02
C LEU A 927 -30.52 -31.17 26.43
N GLY A 928 -31.71 -31.34 27.01
CA GLY A 928 -32.74 -32.27 26.52
C GLY A 928 -32.82 -33.61 27.26
N GLY A 929 -31.95 -33.85 28.25
CA GLY A 929 -32.05 -34.98 29.18
C GLY A 929 -31.82 -36.36 28.57
N LYS A 930 -31.38 -36.42 27.31
CA LYS A 930 -31.06 -37.64 26.57
C LYS A 930 -29.80 -37.42 25.73
N ILE A 931 -29.04 -38.48 25.55
CA ILE A 931 -27.76 -38.42 24.81
C ILE A 931 -28.01 -38.15 23.32
N ASP A 932 -29.13 -38.61 22.77
CA ASP A 932 -29.53 -38.38 21.38
C ASP A 932 -30.30 -37.06 21.18
N ALA A 933 -30.47 -36.24 22.22
CA ALA A 933 -31.11 -34.93 22.09
C ALA A 933 -30.27 -33.99 21.21
N PRO A 934 -30.88 -33.21 20.30
CA PRO A 934 -30.14 -32.31 19.39
C PRO A 934 -29.20 -31.34 20.11
N ALA A 935 -29.66 -30.72 21.20
CA ALA A 935 -28.86 -29.81 22.01
C ALA A 935 -27.64 -30.49 22.66
N PHE A 936 -27.78 -31.72 23.13
CA PHE A 936 -26.67 -32.49 23.69
C PHE A 936 -25.66 -32.91 22.61
N GLN A 937 -26.15 -33.30 21.43
CA GLN A 937 -25.28 -33.63 20.29
C GLN A 937 -24.49 -32.41 19.79
N GLU A 938 -25.12 -31.24 19.72
CA GLU A 938 -24.43 -29.99 19.36
C GLU A 938 -23.34 -29.62 20.38
N PHE A 939 -23.62 -29.73 21.68
CA PHE A 939 -22.62 -29.54 22.74
C PHE A 939 -21.43 -30.49 22.58
N LEU A 940 -21.70 -31.76 22.28
CA LEU A 940 -20.69 -32.79 22.13
C LEU A 940 -19.81 -32.56 20.89
N ASP A 941 -20.44 -32.25 19.75
CA ASP A 941 -19.75 -31.93 18.50
C ASP A 941 -18.83 -30.71 18.68
N LEU A 942 -19.36 -29.61 19.24
CA LEU A 942 -18.57 -28.39 19.50
C LEU A 942 -17.44 -28.64 20.48
N THR A 943 -17.64 -29.45 21.52
CA THR A 943 -16.59 -29.77 22.51
C THR A 943 -15.44 -30.55 21.85
N VAL A 944 -15.75 -31.51 20.98
CA VAL A 944 -14.75 -32.29 20.25
C VAL A 944 -14.02 -31.42 19.23
N GLU A 945 -14.76 -30.63 18.45
CA GLU A 945 -14.23 -29.70 17.46
C GLU A 945 -13.27 -28.68 18.10
N ALA A 946 -13.71 -28.05 19.19
CA ALA A 946 -12.92 -27.10 19.95
C ALA A 946 -11.64 -27.72 20.55
N PHE A 947 -11.73 -28.94 21.07
CA PHE A 947 -10.55 -29.68 21.56
C PHE A 947 -9.59 -30.00 20.43
N LEU A 948 -10.09 -30.46 19.28
CA LEU A 948 -9.24 -30.81 18.14
C LEU A 948 -8.50 -29.60 17.60
N CYS A 949 -9.18 -28.46 17.51
CA CYS A 949 -8.62 -27.19 17.12
C CYS A 949 -7.40 -26.80 17.98
N ILE A 950 -7.56 -26.75 19.31
CA ILE A 950 -6.48 -26.29 20.19
C ILE A 950 -5.30 -27.25 20.28
N ARG A 951 -5.48 -28.53 19.90
CA ARG A 951 -4.35 -29.47 19.79
C ARG A 951 -3.34 -29.02 18.77
N LYS A 952 -3.75 -28.38 17.67
CA LYS A 952 -2.83 -27.85 16.64
C LYS A 952 -1.84 -26.84 17.26
N TYR A 953 -2.24 -26.20 18.36
CA TYR A 953 -1.54 -25.12 19.05
C TYR A 953 -0.99 -25.52 20.43
N TRP A 954 -0.88 -26.82 20.72
CA TRP A 954 -0.50 -27.31 22.06
C TRP A 954 0.85 -26.76 22.53
N SER A 955 1.80 -26.54 21.61
CA SER A 955 3.15 -26.08 21.94
C SER A 955 3.17 -24.63 22.43
N GLN A 956 2.37 -23.76 21.81
CA GLN A 956 2.22 -22.35 22.15
C GLN A 956 1.54 -22.20 23.51
N ILE A 957 0.47 -23.00 23.74
CA ILE A 957 -0.24 -23.01 25.02
C ILE A 957 0.68 -23.52 26.14
N CYS A 958 1.47 -24.58 25.89
CA CYS A 958 2.44 -25.05 26.88
C CYS A 958 3.55 -24.02 27.15
N SER A 959 4.02 -23.31 26.12
CA SER A 959 5.04 -22.27 26.26
C SER A 959 4.56 -21.10 27.12
N LEU A 960 3.32 -20.65 26.94
CA LEU A 960 2.70 -19.61 27.77
C LEU A 960 2.67 -20.02 29.25
N VAL A 961 2.30 -21.27 29.53
CA VAL A 961 2.28 -21.80 30.91
C VAL A 961 3.68 -21.96 31.48
N ASP A 962 4.64 -22.38 30.65
CA ASP A 962 6.05 -22.55 31.04
C ASP A 962 6.71 -21.23 31.43
N CYS A 963 6.32 -20.10 30.84
CA CYS A 963 6.81 -18.79 31.26
C CYS A 963 6.57 -18.47 32.75
N MET A 964 5.66 -19.18 33.42
CA MET A 964 5.37 -19.03 34.84
C MET A 964 5.81 -20.24 35.68
N SER A 965 6.52 -21.22 35.11
CA SER A 965 6.88 -22.45 35.83
C SER A 965 7.78 -22.20 37.06
N ASP A 966 8.68 -21.21 36.97
CA ASP A 966 9.58 -20.79 38.05
C ASP A 966 8.99 -19.71 38.99
N SER A 967 7.70 -19.37 38.86
CA SER A 967 7.06 -18.29 39.62
C SER A 967 6.85 -18.58 41.12
N GLY A 968 7.03 -19.84 41.53
CA GLY A 968 6.72 -20.32 42.87
C GLY A 968 5.23 -20.49 43.18
N LEU A 969 4.35 -20.43 42.17
CA LEU A 969 2.91 -20.64 42.36
C LEU A 969 2.60 -22.10 42.71
N PRO A 970 1.68 -22.36 43.66
CA PRO A 970 1.42 -23.72 44.15
C PRO A 970 0.82 -24.65 43.08
N CYS A 971 0.27 -24.12 42.00
CA CYS A 971 -0.21 -24.90 40.86
C CYS A 971 0.88 -25.61 40.03
N PHE A 972 2.15 -25.21 40.15
CA PHE A 972 3.28 -25.86 39.47
C PHE A 972 3.85 -27.00 40.31
N LEU A 973 3.39 -28.22 40.03
CA LEU A 973 3.92 -29.48 40.54
C LEU A 973 5.06 -29.98 39.63
N PRO A 974 5.93 -30.91 40.08
CA PRO A 974 7.10 -31.37 39.32
C PRO A 974 6.83 -31.82 37.88
N ASP A 975 5.66 -32.43 37.62
CA ASP A 975 5.27 -32.92 36.30
C ASP A 975 4.20 -32.05 35.60
N THR A 976 3.97 -30.81 36.04
CA THR A 976 2.86 -29.97 35.55
C THR A 976 2.86 -29.80 34.04
N LEU A 977 4.01 -29.43 33.44
CA LEU A 977 4.12 -29.22 31.99
C LEU A 977 4.01 -30.52 31.20
N VAL A 978 4.59 -31.61 31.73
CA VAL A 978 4.47 -32.95 31.14
C VAL A 978 3.01 -33.40 31.11
N ASN A 979 2.29 -33.19 32.21
CA ASN A 979 0.88 -33.54 32.32
C ASN A 979 -0.02 -32.63 31.48
N LEU A 980 0.30 -31.34 31.37
CA LEU A 980 -0.38 -30.41 30.47
C LEU A 980 -0.24 -30.86 29.01
N LYS A 981 0.98 -31.13 28.55
CA LYS A 981 1.25 -31.66 27.21
C LYS A 981 0.47 -32.95 26.96
N LYS A 982 0.47 -33.90 27.91
CA LYS A 982 -0.28 -35.17 27.79
C LYS A 982 -1.78 -34.96 27.59
N ARG A 983 -2.39 -33.89 28.12
CA ARG A 983 -3.84 -33.62 27.94
C ARG A 983 -4.20 -33.25 26.50
N PHE A 984 -3.27 -32.69 25.75
CA PHE A 984 -3.39 -32.50 24.30
C PHE A 984 -3.16 -33.80 23.51
N THR A 985 -2.82 -34.92 24.17
CA THR A 985 -2.53 -36.24 23.57
C THR A 985 -1.82 -36.18 22.20
N PRO A 986 -0.66 -35.51 22.11
CA PRO A 986 0.00 -35.19 20.83
C PRO A 986 0.37 -36.44 20.00
N ASP A 987 0.53 -37.58 20.65
CA ASP A 987 0.91 -38.85 20.01
C ASP A 987 -0.27 -39.61 19.37
N LEU A 988 -1.49 -39.11 19.53
CA LEU A 988 -2.71 -39.73 18.96
C LEU A 988 -3.14 -39.03 17.68
N CYS A 989 -3.64 -39.80 16.71
CA CYS A 989 -4.27 -39.22 15.52
C CYS A 989 -5.60 -38.52 15.88
N GLU A 990 -6.08 -37.63 15.02
CA GLU A 990 -7.30 -36.85 15.29
C GLU A 990 -8.52 -37.71 15.61
N MET A 991 -8.68 -38.84 14.92
CA MET A 991 -9.79 -39.77 15.18
C MET A 991 -9.70 -40.38 16.59
N GLN A 992 -8.51 -40.77 17.04
CA GLN A 992 -8.28 -41.31 18.38
C GLN A 992 -8.46 -40.24 19.45
N ALA A 993 -7.97 -39.03 19.19
CA ALA A 993 -8.13 -37.87 20.06
C ALA A 993 -9.60 -37.44 20.21
N ALA A 994 -10.33 -37.40 19.09
CA ALA A 994 -11.75 -37.08 19.05
C ALA A 994 -12.55 -38.09 19.87
N LYS A 995 -12.29 -39.38 19.67
CA LYS A 995 -12.88 -40.45 20.48
C LYS A 995 -12.54 -40.29 21.96
N GLY A 996 -11.29 -39.97 22.28
CA GLY A 996 -10.87 -39.74 23.66
C GLY A 996 -11.60 -38.57 24.32
N MET A 997 -11.85 -37.48 23.60
CA MET A 997 -12.65 -36.35 24.11
C MET A 997 -14.13 -36.70 24.21
N TYR A 998 -14.67 -37.40 23.22
CA TYR A 998 -16.03 -37.90 23.22
C TYR A 998 -16.30 -38.81 24.43
N ASP A 999 -15.42 -39.77 24.71
CA ASP A 999 -15.53 -40.71 25.83
C ASP A 999 -15.45 -39.97 27.19
N ARG A 1000 -14.74 -38.83 27.27
CA ARG A 1000 -14.70 -37.98 28.48
C ARG A 1000 -16.03 -37.26 28.72
N VAL A 1001 -16.78 -36.92 27.66
CA VAL A 1001 -18.11 -36.31 27.76
C VAL A 1001 -19.18 -37.38 28.00
N GLY A 1002 -19.15 -38.48 27.23
CA GLY A 1002 -20.13 -39.57 27.28
C GLY A 1002 -19.97 -40.48 28.50
N GLY A 1003 -18.75 -40.67 29.00
CA GLY A 1003 -18.45 -41.48 30.19
C GLY A 1003 -19.04 -40.96 31.50
N VAL A 1004 -19.54 -39.71 31.51
CA VAL A 1004 -20.23 -39.10 32.66
C VAL A 1004 -21.62 -39.74 32.90
N TRP A 1005 -22.26 -40.33 31.88
CA TRP A 1005 -23.66 -40.77 31.94
C TRP A 1005 -23.92 -42.26 31.63
N GLY A 1006 -22.86 -43.07 31.49
CA GLY A 1006 -22.97 -44.53 31.36
C GLY A 1006 -23.10 -45.05 29.92
N ASP A 1007 -22.12 -45.88 29.55
CA ASP A 1007 -22.06 -46.83 28.41
C ASP A 1007 -22.76 -46.41 27.09
N VAL A 1008 -22.21 -45.37 26.45
CA VAL A 1008 -22.52 -45.09 25.03
C VAL A 1008 -21.63 -45.98 24.17
N SER A 1009 -22.17 -47.11 23.71
CA SER A 1009 -21.50 -47.97 22.73
C SER A 1009 -21.08 -47.16 21.50
N CYS A 1010 -19.76 -47.08 21.29
CA CYS A 1010 -19.04 -46.43 20.18
C CYS A 1010 -19.51 -46.85 18.77
N SER A 1011 -20.41 -47.84 18.64
CA SER A 1011 -20.75 -48.52 17.40
C SER A 1011 -21.91 -47.90 16.60
N ARG A 1012 -22.79 -47.07 17.20
CA ARG A 1012 -23.98 -46.54 16.51
C ARG A 1012 -23.94 -45.05 16.13
N LEU A 1013 -23.07 -44.26 16.75
CA LEU A 1013 -23.07 -42.78 16.62
C LEU A 1013 -22.01 -42.21 15.66
N ILE A 1014 -21.06 -43.02 15.21
CA ILE A 1014 -20.22 -42.68 14.05
C ILE A 1014 -21.04 -42.93 12.78
N GLN A 1015 -22.14 -42.20 12.60
CA GLN A 1015 -22.83 -42.17 11.32
C GLN A 1015 -22.00 -41.35 10.32
N LYS A 1016 -21.95 -41.84 9.07
CA LYS A 1016 -21.22 -41.27 7.92
C LYS A 1016 -21.36 -39.76 7.69
N LYS A 1017 -22.34 -39.08 8.30
CA LYS A 1017 -22.53 -37.62 8.22
C LYS A 1017 -21.56 -36.83 9.10
N SER A 1018 -21.37 -37.22 10.36
CA SER A 1018 -20.43 -36.56 11.27
C SER A 1018 -18.98 -36.81 10.83
N LEU A 1019 -18.70 -38.02 10.33
CA LEU A 1019 -17.37 -38.33 9.75
C LEU A 1019 -17.14 -37.64 8.40
N ARG A 1020 -18.19 -37.36 7.60
CA ARG A 1020 -18.05 -36.52 6.40
C ARG A 1020 -17.77 -35.07 6.74
N ARG A 1021 -18.49 -34.48 7.71
CA ARG A 1021 -18.20 -33.12 8.20
C ARG A 1021 -16.78 -33.03 8.75
N PHE A 1022 -16.38 -34.03 9.53
CA PHE A 1022 -15.02 -34.24 10.04
C PHE A 1022 -13.97 -34.36 8.92
N CYS A 1023 -14.15 -35.23 7.92
CA CYS A 1023 -13.22 -35.32 6.79
C CYS A 1023 -13.21 -34.04 5.94
N THR A 1024 -14.30 -33.27 5.87
CA THR A 1024 -14.31 -31.99 5.15
C THR A 1024 -13.59 -30.88 5.92
N MET A 1025 -13.42 -31.05 7.24
CA MET A 1025 -12.79 -30.09 8.15
C MET A 1025 -11.32 -30.40 8.44
N VAL A 1026 -10.88 -31.64 8.23
CA VAL A 1026 -9.46 -32.04 8.21
C VAL A 1026 -8.81 -31.76 6.85
N PHE A 1027 -9.63 -31.62 5.80
CA PHE A 1027 -9.20 -31.22 4.44
C PHE A 1027 -9.30 -29.70 4.19
N ARG A 1028 -9.77 -28.90 5.15
CA ARG A 1028 -9.72 -27.43 5.16
C ARG A 1028 -8.73 -27.00 6.23
#